data_AF-A0A1H1FJD5-F1
#
_entry.id   AF-A0A1H1FJD5-F1
#
_cell.length_a   1.000
_cell.length_b   1.000
_cell.length_c   1.000
_cell.angle_alpha   90.00
_cell.angle_beta   90.00
_cell.angle_gamma   90.00
#
_symmetry.space_group_name_H-M   'P 1'
#
loop_
_entity.id
_entity.type
_entity.pdbx_description
1 polymer ?
#
loop_
_entity_poly.entity_id
_entity_poly.type
_entity_poly.pdbx_seq_one_letter_code
_entity_poly.pdbx_strand_id
1 'polypeptide(L)'
;MKFLTSSTKNFESVLKKYFSFKNETLSLEPFAEFLESIKKADFTDVINFFKLNPEFADNFKYYIHNIFEGRPFNLSLTEANILSENAFFPELKKRILNKVLPPVENEKTVWYMIDNISLRPKHDLTYLHNLPENEIDEILSILGVKDFIKKPNVKKEMIFSMNILSWRVTGMAMEVDVVRMAPQYRNFDNPFLALQNELEALTIDFNNDPNIQLHSKDSRYKQIKIYIEHCQEFVNIAFKNSSKYGISGKINQSLLKIRQQTQRIYEIVQLLIIDNEEEVIVKSKQLIFNVLSYKSHKNNISELINDSTRLISHLITNHTAETGSHYITSNKKEYMKMFYKASGGGIIVGALCVLKMLYGFMPGSDFFHAFLYSLNYAMGFVMIYLMGFTLATKQPAMTAATMTKVLAEQGNSKRNNIEFADLVSKLFRSQFIAFVGNVLLSFPIALLIIYGLDVFFSQNLAIDKSDKLLKDLDPFKSKAILHASIAGFYLFISGIISGNISNNSVFYQIPERIAKNLSIRKFLGAKFAKRLSRYYAKNWAGIVSNFWFGVFLGATAPVGLFFGLDLDIRHITFAAGNFALGLYGKDFSVDSYTFWISFITVFIIGFFNFLVSFSLSMFLAFRSRKMNFGEVKQIYREIFKYFITHPLKFFLPIRSNLDKKSSDLVQNTMPTKSEDH
;
A
#
# COMPACT_ATOMS: atom_id res chain seq x y z
N MET A 1 34.87 -11.05 1.55
CA MET A 1 34.32 -12.01 2.53
C MET A 1 35.47 -12.87 3.04
N LYS A 2 36.23 -12.38 4.04
CA LYS A 2 37.20 -13.18 4.80
C LYS A 2 36.64 -13.28 6.21
N PHE A 3 36.49 -14.51 6.67
CA PHE A 3 35.96 -14.88 7.97
C PHE A 3 36.82 -14.26 9.09
N LEU A 4 36.24 -13.36 9.89
CA LEU A 4 36.71 -13.08 11.24
C LEU A 4 36.04 -14.11 12.15
N THR A 5 36.75 -15.21 12.38
CA THR A 5 36.41 -16.23 13.35
C THR A 5 36.51 -15.67 14.76
N SER A 6 35.35 -15.57 15.41
CA SER A 6 35.09 -15.63 16.85
C SER A 6 36.30 -16.05 17.71
N SER A 7 37.01 -15.06 18.25
CA SER A 7 37.66 -15.19 19.56
C SER A 7 36.85 -14.32 20.53
N THR A 8 36.32 -14.94 21.57
CA THR A 8 35.59 -14.30 22.66
C THR A 8 36.55 -13.37 23.42
N LYS A 9 36.59 -12.09 23.05
CA LYS A 9 37.37 -11.08 23.78
C LYS A 9 36.46 -10.29 24.73
N ASN A 10 36.82 -10.31 26.00
CA ASN A 10 36.35 -9.38 27.03
C ASN A 10 36.64 -7.92 26.58
N PHE A 11 35.78 -6.95 26.88
CA PHE A 11 35.96 -5.55 26.47
C PHE A 11 37.31 -4.99 26.96
N GLU A 12 37.76 -5.37 28.16
CA GLU A 12 39.08 -5.01 28.67
C GLU A 12 40.23 -5.53 27.81
N SER A 13 40.10 -6.73 27.23
CA SER A 13 41.12 -7.30 26.33
C SER A 13 41.21 -6.50 25.04
N VAL A 14 40.07 -6.05 24.50
CA VAL A 14 40.02 -5.17 23.33
C VAL A 14 40.66 -3.83 23.66
N LEU A 15 40.33 -3.24 24.82
CA LEU A 15 40.92 -1.98 25.26
C LEU A 15 42.44 -2.08 25.46
N LYS A 16 42.92 -3.15 26.12
CA LYS A 16 44.36 -3.44 26.29
C LYS A 16 45.07 -3.65 24.96
N LYS A 17 44.43 -4.34 24.00
CA LYS A 17 45.01 -4.63 22.68
C LYS A 17 45.21 -3.36 21.84
N TYR A 18 44.24 -2.46 21.84
CA TYR A 18 44.21 -1.35 20.88
C TYR A 18 44.43 0.04 21.48
N PHE A 19 44.28 0.22 22.79
CA PHE A 19 44.30 1.54 23.44
C PHE A 19 45.22 1.59 24.68
N SER A 20 46.09 0.58 24.87
CA SER A 20 47.23 0.66 25.80
C SER A 20 48.32 1.63 25.31
N PHE A 21 48.23 2.05 24.05
CA PHE A 21 49.07 3.05 23.43
C PHE A 21 48.20 3.99 22.58
N LYS A 22 48.79 5.13 22.20
CA LYS A 22 48.14 6.12 21.33
C LYS A 22 47.97 5.54 19.92
N ASN A 23 46.76 5.10 19.61
CA ASN A 23 46.46 4.42 18.36
C ASN A 23 46.19 5.43 17.23
N GLU A 24 47.12 5.52 16.27
CA GLU A 24 47.05 6.42 15.11
C GLU A 24 46.41 5.79 13.87
N THR A 25 45.91 4.55 13.97
CA THR A 25 45.31 3.86 12.83
C THR A 25 43.96 4.49 12.45
N LEU A 26 43.69 4.56 11.14
CA LEU A 26 42.38 4.95 10.60
C LEU A 26 41.44 3.75 10.37
N SER A 27 41.90 2.54 10.75
CA SER A 27 41.11 1.31 10.65
C SER A 27 39.90 1.38 11.59
N LEU A 28 38.76 0.87 11.12
CA LEU A 28 37.51 0.81 11.89
C LEU A 28 37.41 -0.45 12.77
N GLU A 29 38.32 -1.41 12.56
CA GLU A 29 38.35 -2.68 13.28
C GLU A 29 38.45 -2.53 14.81
N PRO A 30 39.29 -1.64 15.39
CA PRO A 30 39.33 -1.43 16.83
C PRO A 30 37.98 -0.99 17.41
N PHE A 31 37.27 -0.09 16.72
CA PHE A 31 35.97 0.38 17.19
C PHE A 31 34.87 -0.66 17.01
N ALA A 32 34.89 -1.42 15.91
CA ALA A 32 33.95 -2.52 15.67
C ALA A 32 34.09 -3.62 16.74
N GLU A 33 35.33 -4.08 17.03
CA GLU A 33 35.58 -5.05 18.10
C GLU A 33 35.12 -4.51 19.47
N PHE A 34 35.36 -3.22 19.74
CA PHE A 34 34.91 -2.59 20.98
C PHE A 34 33.38 -2.61 21.10
N LEU A 35 32.64 -2.14 20.09
CA LEU A 35 31.18 -2.14 20.11
C LEU A 35 30.56 -3.54 20.21
N GLU A 36 31.18 -4.57 19.63
CA GLU A 36 30.71 -5.94 19.83
C GLU A 36 30.97 -6.46 21.23
N SER A 37 32.08 -6.06 21.86
CA SER A 37 32.45 -6.51 23.20
C SER A 37 31.57 -5.90 24.29
N ILE A 38 31.20 -4.62 24.20
CA ILE A 38 30.35 -3.94 25.20
C ILE A 38 28.93 -4.50 25.26
N LYS A 39 28.41 -5.03 24.14
CA LYS A 39 27.06 -5.65 24.10
C LYS A 39 26.95 -6.90 24.95
N LYS A 40 28.08 -7.47 25.40
CA LYS A 40 28.14 -8.69 26.21
C LYS A 40 28.52 -8.41 27.67
N ALA A 41 28.72 -7.15 28.04
CA ALA A 41 29.09 -6.70 29.38
C ALA A 41 28.04 -5.75 29.94
N ASP A 42 28.05 -5.54 31.27
CA ASP A 42 27.34 -4.41 31.86
C ASP A 42 28.04 -3.12 31.42
N PHE A 43 27.27 -2.17 30.89
CA PHE A 43 27.84 -0.93 30.38
C PHE A 43 28.39 -0.05 31.51
N THR A 44 27.88 -0.22 32.73
CA THR A 44 28.42 0.39 33.95
C THR A 44 29.88 0.01 34.18
N ASP A 45 30.25 -1.25 33.95
CA ASP A 45 31.62 -1.74 34.11
C ASP A 45 32.57 -1.10 33.11
N VAL A 46 32.09 -0.86 31.88
CA VAL A 46 32.87 -0.18 30.83
C VAL A 46 33.17 1.26 31.22
N ILE A 47 32.17 1.98 31.75
CA ILE A 47 32.36 3.35 32.23
C ILE A 47 33.33 3.39 33.41
N ASN A 48 33.14 2.50 34.39
CA ASN A 48 34.01 2.41 35.55
C ASN A 48 35.46 2.11 35.15
N PHE A 49 35.67 1.24 34.16
CA PHE A 49 37.00 0.97 33.62
C PHE A 49 37.70 2.23 33.08
N PHE A 50 37.00 3.05 32.29
CA PHE A 50 37.56 4.31 31.77
C PHE A 50 37.81 5.34 32.87
N LYS A 51 36.94 5.41 33.90
CA LYS A 51 37.14 6.29 35.06
C LYS A 51 38.36 5.88 35.88
N LEU A 52 38.61 4.58 36.04
CA LEU A 52 39.76 4.04 36.78
C LEU A 52 41.07 4.10 35.98
N ASN A 53 41.00 4.11 34.65
CA ASN A 53 42.16 4.06 33.75
C ASN A 53 42.14 5.23 32.74
N PRO A 54 42.48 6.46 33.17
CA PRO A 54 42.35 7.65 32.32
C PRO A 54 43.23 7.60 31.06
N GLU A 55 44.39 6.94 31.11
CA GLU A 55 45.28 6.78 29.95
C GLU A 55 44.59 6.03 28.79
N PHE A 56 43.78 5.00 29.10
CA PHE A 56 42.98 4.29 28.09
C PHE A 56 41.86 5.17 27.54
N ALA A 57 41.25 6.00 28.37
CA ALA A 57 40.21 6.94 27.94
C ALA A 57 40.77 7.99 26.98
N ASP A 58 41.95 8.55 27.27
CA ASP A 58 42.62 9.53 26.41
C ASP A 58 43.07 8.93 25.08
N ASN A 59 43.65 7.72 25.10
CA ASN A 59 44.03 6.99 23.88
C ASN A 59 42.81 6.64 23.03
N PHE A 60 41.71 6.21 23.65
CA PHE A 60 40.46 5.91 22.96
C PHE A 60 39.83 7.17 22.37
N LYS A 61 39.79 8.27 23.13
CA LYS A 61 39.32 9.59 22.68
C LYS A 61 40.12 10.10 21.48
N TYR A 62 41.44 9.99 21.53
CA TYR A 62 42.32 10.37 20.42
C TYR A 62 42.00 9.56 19.16
N TYR A 63 41.85 8.24 19.28
CA TYR A 63 41.46 7.38 18.17
C TYR A 63 40.08 7.75 17.60
N ILE A 64 39.07 7.97 18.46
CA ILE A 64 37.73 8.40 18.01
C ILE A 64 37.81 9.74 17.28
N HIS A 65 38.62 10.69 17.76
CA HIS A 65 38.82 11.95 17.05
C HIS A 65 39.39 11.72 15.64
N ASN A 66 40.47 10.94 15.52
CA ASN A 66 41.14 10.67 14.25
C ASN A 66 40.26 9.93 13.23
N ILE A 67 39.43 8.97 13.64
CA ILE A 67 38.55 8.27 12.69
C ILE A 67 37.38 9.14 12.20
N PHE A 68 36.96 10.15 12.97
CA PHE A 68 35.91 11.09 12.56
C PHE A 68 36.45 12.32 11.85
N GLU A 69 37.72 12.68 12.08
CA GLU A 69 38.36 13.84 11.49
C GLU A 69 38.36 13.77 9.95
N GLY A 70 37.98 14.87 9.31
CA GLY A 70 37.91 14.97 7.85
C GLY A 70 36.78 14.16 7.19
N ARG A 71 35.89 13.52 7.96
CA ARG A 71 34.76 12.76 7.41
C ARG A 71 33.45 13.54 7.50
N PRO A 72 32.83 13.95 6.37
CA PRO A 72 31.53 14.61 6.39
C PRO A 72 30.42 13.63 6.78
N PHE A 73 29.35 14.17 7.37
CA PHE A 73 28.15 13.41 7.75
C PHE A 73 26.87 13.94 7.09
N ASN A 74 26.97 14.96 6.24
CA ASN A 74 25.89 15.47 5.42
C ASN A 74 25.08 14.39 4.68
N LEU A 75 25.72 13.35 4.14
CA LEU A 75 25.04 12.24 3.47
C LEU A 75 24.11 11.49 4.43
N SER A 76 24.50 11.33 5.70
CA SER A 76 23.66 10.71 6.74
C SER A 76 22.42 11.53 7.06
N LEU A 77 22.46 12.84 6.85
CA LEU A 77 21.30 13.71 7.02
C LEU A 77 20.44 13.78 5.76
N THR A 78 21.05 13.80 4.58
CA THR A 78 20.40 14.09 3.29
C THR A 78 19.90 12.86 2.53
N GLU A 79 20.51 11.69 2.72
CA GLU A 79 20.19 10.46 1.98
C GLU A 79 19.58 9.37 2.86
N ALA A 80 19.91 9.32 4.16
CA ALA A 80 19.47 8.22 5.02
C ALA A 80 17.95 8.25 5.25
N ASN A 81 17.30 7.13 4.91
CA ASN A 81 15.85 6.95 4.99
C ASN A 81 15.03 8.00 4.22
N ILE A 82 15.60 8.59 3.17
CA ILE A 82 14.90 9.46 2.23
C ILE A 82 14.73 8.69 0.92
N LEU A 83 13.52 8.75 0.35
CA LEU A 83 13.25 8.13 -0.94
C LEU A 83 14.14 8.77 -2.02
N SER A 84 14.76 7.93 -2.84
CA SER A 84 15.74 8.38 -3.83
C SER A 84 15.20 8.30 -5.26
N GLU A 85 14.42 7.27 -5.57
CA GLU A 85 13.84 7.07 -6.90
C GLU A 85 12.50 7.78 -7.07
N ASN A 86 12.17 8.17 -8.30
CA ASN A 86 10.93 8.88 -8.66
C ASN A 86 9.71 7.96 -8.84
N ALA A 87 9.88 6.66 -8.63
CA ALA A 87 8.79 5.70 -8.67
C ALA A 87 9.01 4.58 -7.65
N PHE A 88 7.90 3.96 -7.24
CA PHE A 88 7.88 2.89 -6.24
C PHE A 88 8.70 1.66 -6.64
N PHE A 89 8.50 1.13 -7.86
CA PHE A 89 9.17 -0.10 -8.29
C PHE A 89 10.70 0.05 -8.41
N PRO A 90 11.24 1.15 -8.98
CA PRO A 90 12.68 1.42 -8.92
C PRO A 90 13.22 1.47 -7.49
N GLU A 91 12.53 2.17 -6.57
CA GLU A 91 12.94 2.25 -5.16
C GLU A 91 12.91 0.87 -4.48
N LEU A 92 11.87 0.07 -4.74
CA LEU A 92 11.74 -1.30 -4.22
C LEU A 92 12.89 -2.18 -4.73
N LYS A 93 13.17 -2.15 -6.04
CA LYS A 93 14.29 -2.88 -6.66
C LYS A 93 15.62 -2.46 -6.06
N LYS A 94 15.83 -1.15 -5.86
CA LYS A 94 17.03 -0.59 -5.23
C LYS A 94 17.22 -1.09 -3.80
N ARG A 95 16.19 -1.02 -2.95
CA ARG A 95 16.28 -1.50 -1.55
C ARG A 95 16.51 -3.01 -1.46
N ILE A 96 15.90 -3.79 -2.33
CA ILE A 96 16.14 -5.24 -2.42
C ILE A 96 17.60 -5.51 -2.82
N LEU A 97 18.06 -4.86 -3.89
CA LEU A 97 19.44 -5.00 -4.36
C LEU A 97 20.43 -4.60 -3.27
N ASN A 98 20.26 -3.43 -2.63
CA ASN A 98 21.14 -2.94 -1.57
C ASN A 98 21.16 -3.82 -0.31
N LYS A 99 20.12 -4.66 -0.10
CA LYS A 99 20.08 -5.62 1.01
C LYS A 99 20.89 -6.88 0.71
N VAL A 100 20.98 -7.28 -0.56
CA VAL A 100 21.75 -8.46 -1.00
C VAL A 100 23.19 -8.07 -1.34
N LEU A 101 23.36 -6.92 -1.99
CA LEU A 101 24.64 -6.39 -2.46
C LEU A 101 24.69 -4.89 -2.12
N PRO A 102 25.28 -4.52 -0.98
CA PRO A 102 25.42 -3.12 -0.59
C PRO A 102 26.17 -2.30 -1.66
N PRO A 103 25.77 -1.02 -1.88
CA PRO A 103 26.47 -0.16 -2.83
C PRO A 103 27.90 0.16 -2.35
N VAL A 104 28.80 0.46 -3.29
CA VAL A 104 30.13 0.99 -2.97
C VAL A 104 29.96 2.43 -2.48
N GLU A 105 30.42 2.70 -1.27
CA GLU A 105 30.30 4.00 -0.62
C GLU A 105 31.67 4.65 -0.46
N ASN A 106 31.70 5.97 -0.35
CA ASN A 106 32.94 6.69 -0.16
C ASN A 106 33.47 6.44 1.26
N GLU A 107 34.64 5.80 1.36
CA GLU A 107 35.29 5.40 2.60
C GLU A 107 35.57 6.58 3.55
N LYS A 108 35.67 7.80 3.00
CA LYS A 108 35.94 9.02 3.76
C LYS A 108 34.70 9.66 4.40
N THR A 109 33.61 8.93 4.57
CA THR A 109 32.35 9.49 5.10
C THR A 109 31.96 8.84 6.43
N VAL A 110 31.31 9.62 7.31
CA VAL A 110 30.70 9.05 8.54
C VAL A 110 29.65 8.00 8.17
N TRP A 111 29.04 8.17 6.99
CA TRP A 111 28.14 7.21 6.39
C TRP A 111 28.77 5.81 6.22
N TYR A 112 29.93 5.72 5.55
CA TYR A 112 30.65 4.45 5.37
C TYR A 112 31.12 3.87 6.70
N MET A 113 31.55 4.75 7.59
CA MET A 113 32.05 4.37 8.90
C MET A 113 30.98 3.63 9.71
N ILE A 114 29.75 4.16 9.80
CA ILE A 114 28.64 3.51 10.51
C ILE A 114 28.31 2.14 9.90
N ASP A 115 28.30 2.01 8.57
CA ASP A 115 27.91 0.77 7.88
C ASP A 115 28.96 -0.35 8.09
N ASN A 116 30.22 0.00 8.37
CA ASN A 116 31.30 -0.99 8.63
C ASN A 116 31.57 -1.26 10.10
N ILE A 117 31.29 -0.31 10.99
CA ILE A 117 31.42 -0.52 12.44
C ILE A 117 30.22 -1.31 12.97
N SER A 118 29.01 -0.95 12.52
CA SER A 118 27.78 -1.59 12.97
C SER A 118 27.35 -2.64 11.96
N LEU A 119 27.74 -3.88 12.21
CA LEU A 119 27.29 -5.04 11.41
C LEU A 119 25.77 -5.21 11.44
N ARG A 120 25.08 -4.65 12.46
CA ARG A 120 23.62 -4.68 12.62
C ARG A 120 23.09 -3.35 13.18
N PRO A 121 22.97 -2.29 12.37
CA PRO A 121 22.58 -0.94 12.83
C PRO A 121 21.29 -0.89 13.63
N LYS A 122 20.30 -1.73 13.29
CA LYS A 122 19.02 -1.81 14.01
C LYS A 122 19.17 -2.42 15.42
N HIS A 123 19.96 -3.48 15.56
CA HIS A 123 20.18 -4.12 16.84
C HIS A 123 21.02 -3.22 17.75
N ASP A 124 22.01 -2.56 17.17
CA ASP A 124 22.93 -1.67 17.87
C ASP A 124 22.21 -0.42 18.36
N LEU A 125 21.33 0.15 17.53
CA LEU A 125 20.44 1.22 17.94
C LEU A 125 19.48 0.81 19.06
N THR A 126 18.94 -0.42 19.01
CA THR A 126 18.05 -0.92 20.07
C THR A 126 18.80 -1.08 21.40
N TYR A 127 20.04 -1.59 21.35
CA TYR A 127 20.91 -1.67 22.52
C TYR A 127 21.20 -0.29 23.10
N LEU A 128 21.62 0.67 22.28
CA LEU A 128 21.92 2.03 22.73
C LEU A 128 20.69 2.76 23.30
N HIS A 129 19.50 2.53 22.77
CA HIS A 129 18.26 3.10 23.33
C HIS A 129 17.85 2.49 24.67
N ASN A 130 18.28 1.26 24.96
CA ASN A 130 17.95 0.58 26.21
C ASN A 130 18.93 0.91 27.35
N LEU A 131 20.04 1.58 27.06
CA LEU A 131 20.98 2.04 28.08
C LEU A 131 20.37 3.21 28.87
N PRO A 132 20.57 3.28 30.20
CA PRO A 132 20.19 4.43 31.01
C PRO A 132 20.78 5.74 30.47
N GLU A 133 19.99 6.81 30.46
CA GLU A 133 20.45 8.11 29.91
C GLU A 133 21.72 8.62 30.57
N ASN A 134 21.85 8.43 31.89
CA ASN A 134 23.02 8.84 32.68
C ASN A 134 24.30 8.18 32.17
N GLU A 135 24.25 6.92 31.76
CA GLU A 135 25.42 6.19 31.28
C GLU A 135 25.91 6.71 29.93
N ILE A 136 24.99 7.10 29.06
CA ILE A 136 25.31 7.71 27.76
C ILE A 136 25.93 9.10 27.96
N ASP A 137 25.40 9.87 28.89
CA ASP A 137 25.90 11.21 29.19
C ASP A 137 27.31 11.14 29.81
N GLU A 138 27.57 10.14 30.66
CA GLU A 138 28.90 9.87 31.22
C GLU A 138 29.92 9.47 30.15
N ILE A 139 29.59 8.53 29.24
CA ILE A 139 30.55 8.13 28.20
C ILE A 139 30.84 9.27 27.21
N LEU A 140 29.83 10.09 26.85
CA LEU A 140 30.06 11.29 26.01
C LEU A 140 30.94 12.32 26.69
N SER A 141 30.85 12.42 28.03
CA SER A 141 31.70 13.28 28.84
C SER A 141 33.14 12.78 28.87
N ILE A 142 33.35 11.47 29.09
CA ILE A 142 34.68 10.82 29.06
C ILE A 142 35.34 11.00 27.69
N LEU A 143 34.58 10.80 26.60
CA LEU A 143 35.06 10.99 25.23
C LEU A 143 35.30 12.47 24.87
N GLY A 144 34.90 13.43 25.71
CA GLY A 144 35.04 14.86 25.43
C GLY A 144 34.25 15.31 24.19
N VAL A 145 33.11 14.67 23.94
CA VAL A 145 32.22 14.98 22.81
C VAL A 145 30.85 15.48 23.26
N LYS A 146 30.63 15.73 24.56
CA LYS A 146 29.33 16.22 25.08
C LYS A 146 28.78 17.47 24.39
N ASP A 147 29.67 18.34 23.88
CA ASP A 147 29.36 19.64 23.28
C ASP A 147 29.63 19.71 21.77
N PHE A 148 29.81 18.56 21.10
CA PHE A 148 30.19 18.55 19.68
C PHE A 148 29.19 19.28 18.78
N ILE A 149 27.91 19.35 19.19
CA ILE A 149 26.86 20.09 18.48
C ILE A 149 27.18 21.59 18.33
N LYS A 150 27.97 22.16 19.24
CA LYS A 150 28.40 23.56 19.18
C LYS A 150 29.53 23.80 18.19
N LYS A 151 30.28 22.75 17.81
CA LYS A 151 31.47 22.90 16.95
C LYS A 151 31.09 23.50 15.60
N PRO A 152 31.82 24.52 15.10
CA PRO A 152 31.48 25.18 13.85
C PRO A 152 31.37 24.24 12.64
N ASN A 153 32.24 23.24 12.56
CA ASN A 153 32.20 22.23 11.48
C ASN A 153 30.91 21.40 11.49
N VAL A 154 30.38 21.09 12.67
CA VAL A 154 29.15 20.30 12.84
C VAL A 154 27.94 21.15 12.47
N LYS A 155 27.90 22.41 12.93
CA LYS A 155 26.88 23.40 12.52
C LYS A 155 26.88 23.61 11.01
N LYS A 156 28.05 23.76 10.40
CA LYS A 156 28.21 23.92 8.94
C LYS A 156 27.64 22.73 8.16
N GLU A 157 27.96 21.51 8.56
CA GLU A 157 27.42 20.29 7.93
C GLU A 157 25.88 20.19 8.06
N MET A 158 25.33 20.57 9.22
CA MET A 158 23.88 20.62 9.45
C MET A 158 23.20 21.67 8.55
N ILE A 159 23.70 22.91 8.52
CA ILE A 159 23.17 24.00 7.69
C ILE A 159 23.28 23.64 6.21
N PHE A 160 24.41 23.09 5.79
CA PHE A 160 24.60 22.63 4.42
C PHE A 160 23.61 21.53 4.03
N SER A 161 23.37 20.57 4.94
CA SER A 161 22.37 19.51 4.73
C SER A 161 20.96 20.06 4.57
N MET A 162 20.57 21.06 5.38
CA MET A 162 19.26 21.73 5.25
C MET A 162 19.10 22.42 3.89
N ASN A 163 20.14 23.09 3.39
CA ASN A 163 20.10 23.72 2.07
C ASN A 163 19.94 22.70 0.94
N ILE A 164 20.70 21.59 0.97
CA ILE A 164 20.54 20.50 -0.02
C ILE A 164 19.11 19.99 -0.05
N LEU A 165 18.53 19.72 1.13
CA LEU A 165 17.16 19.25 1.25
C LEU A 165 16.17 20.29 0.73
N SER A 166 16.35 21.56 1.09
CA SER A 166 15.45 22.64 0.72
C SER A 166 15.48 22.94 -0.79
N TRP A 167 16.65 22.93 -1.44
CA TRP A 167 16.75 23.04 -2.90
C TRP A 167 16.05 21.88 -3.62
N ARG A 168 16.26 20.64 -3.15
CA ARG A 168 15.60 19.45 -3.71
C ARG A 168 14.09 19.56 -3.58
N VAL A 169 13.60 19.87 -2.38
CA VAL A 169 12.18 20.04 -2.12
C VAL A 169 11.58 21.15 -2.98
N THR A 170 12.25 22.30 -3.09
CA THR A 170 11.82 23.41 -3.93
C THR A 170 11.69 22.98 -5.39
N GLY A 171 12.71 22.31 -5.95
CA GLY A 171 12.65 21.81 -7.32
C GLY A 171 11.48 20.85 -7.57
N MET A 172 11.22 19.94 -6.62
CA MET A 172 10.11 18.98 -6.72
C MET A 172 8.74 19.63 -6.54
N ALA A 173 8.61 20.59 -5.61
CA ALA A 173 7.38 21.30 -5.35
C ALA A 173 6.97 22.20 -6.52
N MET A 174 7.94 22.66 -7.31
CA MET A 174 7.73 23.50 -8.51
C MET A 174 7.44 22.70 -9.79
N GLU A 175 7.48 21.36 -9.76
CA GLU A 175 7.04 20.54 -10.90
C GLU A 175 5.55 20.84 -11.20
N VAL A 176 5.21 21.09 -12.47
CA VAL A 176 3.85 21.45 -12.92
C VAL A 176 2.78 20.48 -12.39
N ASP A 177 3.10 19.20 -12.42
CA ASP A 177 2.22 18.12 -11.97
C ASP A 177 1.98 18.13 -10.45
N VAL A 178 2.97 18.58 -9.66
CA VAL A 178 2.88 18.71 -8.19
C VAL A 178 2.15 19.99 -7.81
N VAL A 179 2.51 21.12 -8.43
CA VAL A 179 1.84 22.44 -8.22
C VAL A 179 0.34 22.35 -8.53
N ARG A 180 -0.04 21.59 -9.56
CA ARG A 180 -1.45 21.38 -9.94
C ARG A 180 -2.28 20.77 -8.81
N MET A 181 -1.65 20.03 -7.89
CA MET A 181 -2.35 19.44 -6.73
C MET A 181 -2.67 20.46 -5.64
N ALA A 182 -1.94 21.57 -5.57
CA ALA A 182 -2.20 22.65 -4.62
C ALA A 182 -2.14 24.03 -5.32
N PRO A 183 -3.14 24.37 -6.16
CA PRO A 183 -3.11 25.57 -7.00
C PRO A 183 -2.98 26.88 -6.23
N GLN A 184 -3.42 26.91 -4.96
CA GLN A 184 -3.32 28.07 -4.07
C GLN A 184 -1.88 28.52 -3.79
N TYR A 185 -0.89 27.64 -3.97
CA TYR A 185 0.54 27.95 -3.78
C TYR A 185 1.28 28.19 -5.12
N ARG A 186 0.54 28.45 -6.21
CA ARG A 186 1.12 28.69 -7.55
C ARG A 186 1.74 30.09 -7.70
N ASN A 187 1.35 31.04 -6.85
CA ASN A 187 1.80 32.43 -6.91
C ASN A 187 3.20 32.61 -6.28
N PHE A 188 3.74 33.84 -6.35
CA PHE A 188 5.06 34.19 -5.81
C PHE A 188 5.22 33.89 -4.30
N ASP A 189 4.12 33.80 -3.54
CA ASP A 189 4.11 33.44 -2.11
C ASP A 189 4.23 31.92 -1.89
N ASN A 190 5.24 31.30 -2.47
CA ASN A 190 5.49 29.87 -2.33
C ASN A 190 6.31 29.59 -1.04
N PRO A 191 5.81 28.77 -0.10
CA PRO A 191 6.47 28.54 1.18
C PRO A 191 7.83 27.84 1.04
N PHE A 192 8.05 27.07 -0.03
CA PHE A 192 9.33 26.40 -0.29
C PHE A 192 10.42 27.40 -0.69
N LEU A 193 10.08 28.42 -1.50
CA LEU A 193 11.00 29.50 -1.85
C LEU A 193 11.33 30.36 -0.64
N ALA A 194 10.32 30.69 0.17
CA ALA A 194 10.53 31.46 1.40
C ALA A 194 11.40 30.71 2.41
N LEU A 195 11.18 29.40 2.60
CA LEU A 195 12.03 28.54 3.43
C LEU A 195 13.48 28.54 2.91
N GLN A 196 13.68 28.41 1.59
CA GLN A 196 15.02 28.43 1.00
C GLN A 196 15.74 29.74 1.29
N ASN A 197 15.07 30.88 1.13
CA ASN A 197 15.66 32.19 1.39
C ASN A 197 16.10 32.34 2.86
N GLU A 198 15.28 31.88 3.81
CA GLU A 198 15.62 31.91 5.24
C GLU A 198 16.84 31.02 5.59
N LEU A 199 16.96 29.86 4.94
CA LEU A 199 18.10 28.95 5.12
C LEU A 199 19.39 29.49 4.48
N GLU A 200 19.30 30.16 3.34
CA GLU A 200 20.42 30.85 2.72
C GLU A 200 20.89 32.03 3.59
N ALA A 201 19.97 32.84 4.10
CA ALA A 201 20.28 33.90 5.05
C ALA A 201 20.96 33.37 6.32
N LEU A 202 20.47 32.25 6.87
CA LEU A 202 21.13 31.57 7.99
C LEU A 202 22.56 31.11 7.64
N THR A 203 22.78 30.68 6.40
CA THR A 203 24.11 30.27 5.93
C THR A 203 25.06 31.46 5.85
N ILE A 204 24.57 32.61 5.39
CA ILE A 204 25.36 33.86 5.34
C ILE A 204 25.75 34.30 6.76
N ASP A 205 24.80 34.33 7.69
CA ASP A 205 25.07 34.72 9.06
C ASP A 205 26.08 33.78 9.74
N PHE A 206 25.96 32.48 9.48
CA PHE A 206 26.90 31.48 10.00
C PHE A 206 28.31 31.59 9.37
N ASN A 207 28.42 31.98 8.10
CA ASN A 207 29.71 32.23 7.47
C ASN A 207 30.39 33.49 8.02
N ASN A 208 29.60 34.49 8.41
CA ASN A 208 30.09 35.73 9.02
C ASN A 208 30.50 35.51 10.49
N ASP A 209 29.70 34.76 11.26
CA ASP A 209 30.00 34.36 12.63
C ASP A 209 29.81 32.85 12.84
N PRO A 210 30.88 32.04 12.72
CA PRO A 210 30.80 30.58 12.91
C PRO A 210 30.46 30.13 14.33
N ASN A 211 30.53 31.03 15.32
CA ASN A 211 30.21 30.74 16.72
C ASN A 211 28.75 31.09 17.06
N ILE A 212 28.00 31.69 16.13
CA ILE A 212 26.61 32.06 16.33
C ILE A 212 25.78 30.89 16.87
N GLN A 213 25.01 31.14 17.92
CA GLN A 213 24.13 30.17 18.56
C GLN A 213 22.69 30.64 18.42
N LEU A 214 21.84 29.77 17.88
CA LEU A 214 20.41 30.06 17.72
C LEU A 214 19.66 29.72 19.02
N HIS A 215 18.67 30.57 19.32
CA HIS A 215 17.75 30.44 20.44
C HIS A 215 16.30 30.34 19.95
N SER A 216 15.41 29.78 20.77
CA SER A 216 13.99 29.59 20.41
C SER A 216 13.23 30.92 20.23
N LYS A 217 13.76 32.00 20.81
CA LYS A 217 13.17 33.34 20.72
C LYS A 217 13.51 34.06 19.41
N ASP A 218 14.52 33.59 18.67
CA ASP A 218 14.99 34.24 17.45
C ASP A 218 13.89 34.32 16.40
N SER A 219 13.76 35.49 15.78
CA SER A 219 12.77 35.74 14.73
C SER A 219 12.93 34.76 13.58
N ARG A 220 14.19 34.51 13.16
CA ARG A 220 14.49 33.63 12.05
C ARG A 220 14.09 32.18 12.30
N TYR A 221 14.34 31.66 13.50
CA TYR A 221 13.89 30.32 13.84
C TYR A 221 12.37 30.21 13.72
N LYS A 222 11.62 31.19 14.25
CA LYS A 222 10.16 31.21 14.16
C LYS A 222 9.69 31.25 12.70
N GLN A 223 10.33 32.04 11.85
CA GLN A 223 10.04 32.11 10.42
C GLN A 223 10.31 30.76 9.72
N ILE A 224 11.49 30.16 9.92
CA ILE A 224 11.83 28.85 9.37
C ILE A 224 10.79 27.81 9.79
N LYS A 225 10.40 27.78 11.07
CA LYS A 225 9.39 26.87 11.59
C LYS A 225 8.03 27.05 10.90
N ILE A 226 7.56 28.29 10.77
CA ILE A 226 6.29 28.60 10.08
C ILE A 226 6.32 28.14 8.62
N TYR A 227 7.41 28.41 7.90
CA TYR A 227 7.51 27.99 6.50
C TYR A 227 7.59 26.47 6.35
N ILE A 228 8.27 25.77 7.25
CA ILE A 228 8.23 24.29 7.31
C ILE A 228 6.81 23.78 7.51
N GLU A 229 6.04 24.37 8.43
CA GLU A 229 4.64 24.00 8.68
C GLU A 229 3.78 24.22 7.43
N HIS A 230 3.94 25.36 6.74
CA HIS A 230 3.26 25.63 5.47
C HIS A 230 3.67 24.66 4.35
N CYS A 231 4.94 24.27 4.27
CA CYS A 231 5.43 23.25 3.35
C CYS A 231 4.79 21.88 3.62
N GLN A 232 4.60 21.52 4.89
CA GLN A 232 3.87 20.30 5.26
C GLN A 232 2.37 20.40 4.95
N GLU A 233 1.77 21.57 5.16
CA GLU A 233 0.38 21.84 4.81
C GLU A 233 0.14 21.73 3.29
N PHE A 234 1.05 22.26 2.46
CA PHE A 234 1.04 22.07 1.01
C PHE A 234 0.89 20.58 0.65
N VAL A 235 1.69 19.71 1.26
CA VAL A 235 1.63 18.26 1.00
C VAL A 235 0.29 17.67 1.42
N ASN A 236 -0.24 18.08 2.58
CA ASN A 236 -1.53 17.61 3.07
C ASN A 236 -2.68 18.03 2.13
N ILE A 237 -2.65 19.27 1.64
CA ILE A 237 -3.62 19.81 0.69
C ILE A 237 -3.51 19.12 -0.67
N ALA A 238 -2.29 18.90 -1.17
CA ALA A 238 -2.05 18.16 -2.39
C ALA A 238 -2.63 16.73 -2.33
N PHE A 239 -2.45 16.04 -1.20
CA PHE A 239 -3.07 14.72 -0.99
C PHE A 239 -4.59 14.79 -0.85
N LYS A 240 -5.15 15.80 -0.21
CA LYS A 240 -6.61 16.00 -0.12
C LYS A 240 -7.23 16.20 -1.51
N ASN A 241 -6.57 17.01 -2.34
CA ASN A 241 -7.00 17.34 -3.69
C ASN A 241 -6.78 16.22 -4.72
N SER A 242 -6.09 15.13 -4.35
CA SER A 242 -5.85 13.99 -5.22
C SER A 242 -7.14 13.28 -5.69
N SER A 243 -8.22 13.37 -4.90
CA SER A 243 -9.56 12.90 -5.29
C SER A 243 -10.15 13.70 -6.46
N LYS A 244 -9.84 15.01 -6.53
CA LYS A 244 -10.33 15.94 -7.55
C LYS A 244 -9.47 15.92 -8.82
N TYR A 245 -8.15 15.93 -8.67
CA TYR A 245 -7.22 16.06 -9.81
C TYR A 245 -6.61 14.73 -10.28
N GLY A 246 -6.91 13.62 -9.59
CA GLY A 246 -6.18 12.35 -9.73
C GLY A 246 -4.72 12.50 -9.30
N ILE A 247 -3.98 11.40 -9.19
CA ILE A 247 -2.55 11.46 -8.85
C ILE A 247 -1.78 10.30 -9.48
N SER A 248 -0.64 10.58 -10.08
CA SER A 248 0.23 9.54 -10.64
C SER A 248 1.17 8.96 -9.57
N GLY A 249 1.72 7.77 -9.84
CA GLY A 249 2.74 7.18 -8.96
C GLY A 249 3.97 8.09 -8.77
N LYS A 250 4.35 8.85 -9.81
CA LYS A 250 5.44 9.85 -9.75
C LYS A 250 5.11 10.95 -8.75
N ILE A 251 3.94 11.58 -8.86
CA ILE A 251 3.54 12.68 -7.96
C ILE A 251 3.41 12.19 -6.53
N ASN A 252 2.83 10.99 -6.34
CA ASN A 252 2.73 10.38 -5.02
C ASN A 252 4.12 10.24 -4.38
N GLN A 253 5.10 9.77 -5.15
CA GLN A 253 6.49 9.67 -4.71
C GLN A 253 7.11 11.04 -4.43
N SER A 254 6.85 12.04 -5.29
CA SER A 254 7.33 13.42 -5.09
C SER A 254 6.79 14.03 -3.81
N LEU A 255 5.49 13.91 -3.53
CA LEU A 255 4.87 14.41 -2.30
C LEU A 255 5.41 13.69 -1.04
N LEU A 256 5.66 12.37 -1.13
CA LEU A 256 6.30 11.63 -0.04
C LEU A 256 7.72 12.13 0.24
N LYS A 257 8.52 12.35 -0.81
CA LYS A 257 9.88 12.92 -0.72
C LYS A 257 9.86 14.32 -0.11
N ILE A 258 8.96 15.19 -0.59
CA ILE A 258 8.80 16.55 -0.06
C ILE A 258 8.53 16.50 1.45
N ARG A 259 7.59 15.64 1.89
CA ARG A 259 7.29 15.50 3.31
C ARG A 259 8.47 14.99 4.13
N GLN A 260 9.16 13.95 3.67
CA GLN A 260 10.32 13.38 4.36
C GLN A 260 11.46 14.40 4.50
N GLN A 261 11.78 15.11 3.41
CA GLN A 261 12.86 16.09 3.40
C GLN A 261 12.50 17.34 4.22
N THR A 262 11.26 17.84 4.14
CA THR A 262 10.78 18.96 4.97
C THR A 262 10.81 18.60 6.46
N GLN A 263 10.39 17.38 6.81
CA GLN A 263 10.49 16.88 8.18
C GLN A 263 11.95 16.76 8.63
N ARG A 264 12.85 16.32 7.74
CA ARG A 264 14.28 16.24 8.05
C ARG A 264 14.90 17.62 8.28
N ILE A 265 14.51 18.64 7.50
CA ILE A 265 14.92 20.03 7.74
C ILE A 265 14.46 20.46 9.14
N TYR A 266 13.21 20.20 9.51
CA TYR A 266 12.70 20.52 10.85
C TYR A 266 13.51 19.87 11.97
N GLU A 267 13.80 18.58 11.85
CA GLU A 267 14.62 17.83 12.82
C GLU A 267 16.02 18.44 12.96
N ILE A 268 16.65 18.85 11.85
CA ILE A 268 17.98 19.49 11.89
C ILE A 268 17.92 20.90 12.50
N VAL A 269 16.92 21.71 12.14
CA VAL A 269 16.71 23.05 12.74
C VAL A 269 16.56 22.93 14.25
N GLN A 270 15.80 21.95 14.75
CA GLN A 270 15.63 21.73 16.18
C GLN A 270 16.92 21.37 16.92
N LEU A 271 17.91 20.79 16.24
CA LEU A 271 19.22 20.46 16.81
C LEU A 271 20.13 21.68 16.94
N LEU A 272 19.94 22.70 16.09
CA LEU A 272 20.72 23.94 16.11
C LEU A 272 20.30 24.91 17.24
N ILE A 273 19.13 24.72 17.83
CA ILE A 273 18.57 25.59 18.86
C ILE A 273 19.00 25.10 20.24
N ILE A 274 19.58 26.00 21.02
CA ILE A 274 20.05 25.74 22.38
C ILE A 274 19.65 26.94 23.22
N ASP A 275 18.68 26.77 24.12
CA ASP A 275 18.26 27.83 25.04
C ASP A 275 19.05 27.79 26.35
N ASN A 276 19.37 26.58 26.83
CA ASN A 276 20.10 26.34 28.07
C ASN A 276 21.33 25.47 27.83
N GLU A 277 22.37 25.64 28.64
CA GLU A 277 23.62 24.88 28.51
C GLU A 277 23.43 23.38 28.77
N GLU A 278 22.45 23.01 29.59
CA GLU A 278 22.08 21.61 29.87
C GLU A 278 21.53 20.89 28.62
N GLU A 279 20.96 21.62 27.67
CA GLU A 279 20.42 21.04 26.43
C GLU A 279 21.52 20.58 25.47
N VAL A 280 22.74 21.09 25.62
CA VAL A 280 23.85 20.83 24.70
C VAL A 280 24.13 19.33 24.58
N ILE A 281 24.22 18.63 25.71
CA ILE A 281 24.46 17.19 25.73
C ILE A 281 23.26 16.42 25.16
N VAL A 282 22.05 16.88 25.42
CA VAL A 282 20.81 16.29 24.90
C VAL A 282 20.76 16.40 23.38
N LYS A 283 21.07 17.57 22.80
CA LYS A 283 21.10 17.79 21.34
C LYS A 283 22.22 17.02 20.66
N SER A 284 23.42 16.98 21.26
CA SER A 284 24.54 16.14 20.82
C SER A 284 24.12 14.66 20.73
N LYS A 285 23.52 14.13 21.80
CA LYS A 285 22.99 12.77 21.87
C LYS A 285 21.91 12.54 20.81
N GLN A 286 20.97 13.47 20.67
CA GLN A 286 19.88 13.41 19.70
C GLN A 286 20.40 13.35 18.26
N LEU A 287 21.44 14.10 17.89
CA LEU A 287 22.04 14.02 16.55
C LEU A 287 22.62 12.63 16.26
N ILE A 288 23.32 12.01 17.23
CA ILE A 288 23.86 10.65 17.08
C ILE A 288 22.73 9.64 16.87
N PHE A 289 21.71 9.67 17.73
CA PHE A 289 20.55 8.77 17.62
C PHE A 289 19.76 8.97 16.34
N ASN A 290 19.58 10.22 15.90
CA ASN A 290 18.93 10.55 14.63
C ASN A 290 19.68 9.90 13.47
N VAL A 291 21.00 10.10 13.38
CA VAL A 291 21.84 9.52 12.31
C VAL A 291 21.77 7.99 12.31
N LEU A 292 21.89 7.34 13.47
CA LEU A 292 21.77 5.88 13.59
C LEU A 292 20.37 5.39 13.22
N SER A 293 19.33 6.12 13.61
CA SER A 293 17.94 5.82 13.29
C SER A 293 17.70 5.88 11.80
N TYR A 294 18.12 6.95 11.13
CA TYR A 294 17.97 7.10 9.69
C TYR A 294 18.71 5.99 8.93
N LYS A 295 19.91 5.62 9.40
CA LYS A 295 20.69 4.52 8.82
C LYS A 295 20.00 3.16 8.98
N SER A 296 19.50 2.85 10.17
CA SER A 296 18.83 1.56 10.45
C SER A 296 17.58 1.33 9.58
N HIS A 297 16.94 2.40 9.12
CA HIS A 297 15.73 2.36 8.29
C HIS A 297 15.99 2.49 6.77
N LYS A 298 17.22 2.81 6.33
CA LYS A 298 17.62 3.04 4.91
C LYS A 298 17.06 2.00 3.93
N ASN A 299 17.22 0.72 4.24
CA ASN A 299 16.79 -0.40 3.37
C ASN A 299 15.50 -1.08 3.86
N ASN A 300 14.68 -0.39 4.69
CA ASN A 300 13.44 -0.97 5.19
C ASN A 300 12.38 -1.04 4.08
N ILE A 301 12.18 -2.24 3.54
CA ILE A 301 11.19 -2.52 2.49
C ILE A 301 9.76 -2.42 3.06
N SER A 302 9.55 -2.84 4.31
CA SER A 302 8.22 -2.82 4.94
C SER A 302 7.70 -1.38 5.05
N GLU A 303 8.56 -0.45 5.47
CA GLU A 303 8.24 0.98 5.51
C GLU A 303 7.94 1.56 4.14
N LEU A 304 8.75 1.25 3.13
CA LEU A 304 8.48 1.69 1.76
C LEU A 304 7.10 1.24 1.28
N ILE A 305 6.77 -0.04 1.48
CA ILE A 305 5.48 -0.60 1.09
C ILE A 305 4.37 0.05 1.95
N ASN A 306 4.57 0.27 3.24
CA ASN A 306 3.61 0.96 4.12
C ASN A 306 3.30 2.38 3.63
N ASP A 307 4.32 3.20 3.39
CA ASP A 307 4.13 4.59 2.97
C ASP A 307 3.55 4.72 1.56
N SER A 308 4.01 3.90 0.62
CA SER A 308 3.58 3.96 -0.79
C SER A 308 2.18 3.36 -0.98
N THR A 309 1.90 2.24 -0.31
CA THR A 309 0.61 1.56 -0.45
C THR A 309 -0.48 2.35 0.26
N ARG A 310 -0.22 3.03 1.38
CA ARG A 310 -1.22 3.82 2.11
C ARG A 310 -1.93 4.84 1.22
N LEU A 311 -1.18 5.57 0.42
CA LEU A 311 -1.69 6.66 -0.41
C LEU A 311 -2.41 6.14 -1.66
N ILE A 312 -1.84 5.11 -2.31
CA ILE A 312 -2.50 4.38 -3.39
C ILE A 312 -3.82 3.76 -2.90
N SER A 313 -3.81 3.18 -1.69
CA SER A 313 -5.00 2.62 -1.05
C SER A 313 -6.05 3.69 -0.81
N HIS A 314 -5.67 4.90 -0.35
CA HIS A 314 -6.60 6.00 -0.12
C HIS A 314 -7.33 6.41 -1.42
N LEU A 315 -6.61 6.47 -2.54
CA LEU A 315 -7.14 6.84 -3.85
C LEU A 315 -8.06 5.77 -4.44
N ILE A 316 -7.58 4.52 -4.44
CA ILE A 316 -8.34 3.37 -4.92
C ILE A 316 -9.61 3.23 -4.07
N THR A 317 -9.50 3.36 -2.74
CA THR A 317 -10.63 3.26 -1.81
C THR A 317 -11.66 4.37 -2.07
N ASN A 318 -11.26 5.63 -2.22
CA ASN A 318 -12.23 6.71 -2.43
C ASN A 318 -13.02 6.55 -3.73
N HIS A 319 -12.35 6.18 -4.83
CA HIS A 319 -13.03 6.02 -6.12
C HIS A 319 -13.86 4.72 -6.22
N THR A 320 -13.36 3.63 -5.64
CA THR A 320 -14.14 2.38 -5.54
C THR A 320 -15.35 2.54 -4.62
N ALA A 321 -15.26 3.37 -3.57
CA ALA A 321 -16.37 3.68 -2.69
C ALA A 321 -17.54 4.40 -3.40
N GLU A 322 -17.24 5.38 -4.27
CA GLU A 322 -18.29 6.06 -5.07
C GLU A 322 -19.12 5.05 -5.88
N THR A 323 -18.44 4.12 -6.56
CA THR A 323 -19.11 3.08 -7.36
C THR A 323 -19.81 2.00 -6.51
N GLY A 324 -19.26 1.68 -5.34
CA GLY A 324 -19.73 0.60 -4.45
C GLY A 324 -21.08 0.89 -3.81
N SER A 325 -21.36 2.15 -3.50
CA SER A 325 -22.57 2.58 -2.81
C SER A 325 -23.88 2.23 -3.52
N HIS A 326 -23.91 2.33 -4.84
CA HIS A 326 -25.07 2.03 -5.67
C HIS A 326 -25.45 0.53 -5.68
N TYR A 327 -24.60 -0.33 -5.11
CA TYR A 327 -24.86 -1.76 -4.95
C TYR A 327 -25.49 -2.13 -3.60
N ILE A 328 -25.64 -1.19 -2.66
CA ILE A 328 -26.25 -1.44 -1.36
C ILE A 328 -27.77 -1.36 -1.50
N THR A 329 -28.44 -2.50 -1.37
CA THR A 329 -29.91 -2.58 -1.34
C THR A 329 -30.42 -2.23 0.05
N SER A 330 -31.29 -1.24 0.14
CA SER A 330 -31.89 -0.77 1.40
C SER A 330 -33.33 -1.28 1.56
N ASN A 331 -34.06 -1.49 0.47
CA ASN A 331 -35.47 -1.91 0.49
C ASN A 331 -35.75 -3.16 -0.36
N LYS A 332 -36.95 -3.75 -0.20
CA LYS A 332 -37.40 -4.93 -0.95
C LYS A 332 -37.38 -4.73 -2.47
N LYS A 333 -37.68 -3.53 -2.95
CA LYS A 333 -37.76 -3.20 -4.37
C LYS A 333 -36.37 -3.19 -5.02
N GLU A 334 -35.38 -2.63 -4.33
CA GLU A 334 -33.97 -2.66 -4.70
C GLU A 334 -33.40 -4.08 -4.64
N TYR A 335 -33.80 -4.88 -3.64
CA TYR A 335 -33.42 -6.29 -3.53
C TYR A 335 -33.90 -7.11 -4.74
N MET A 336 -35.15 -6.94 -5.17
CA MET A 336 -35.66 -7.58 -6.39
C MET A 336 -35.03 -7.03 -7.67
N LYS A 337 -34.79 -5.71 -7.76
CA LYS A 337 -34.07 -5.11 -8.89
C LYS A 337 -32.66 -5.69 -9.04
N MET A 338 -31.98 -5.92 -7.92
CA MET A 338 -30.67 -6.56 -7.87
C MET A 338 -30.75 -8.01 -8.36
N PHE A 339 -31.76 -8.77 -7.92
CA PHE A 339 -32.02 -10.12 -8.40
C PHE A 339 -32.14 -10.17 -9.93
N TYR A 340 -33.03 -9.38 -10.54
CA TYR A 340 -33.22 -9.39 -11.99
C TYR A 340 -31.96 -8.96 -12.77
N LYS A 341 -31.22 -7.97 -12.26
CA LYS A 341 -29.94 -7.58 -12.86
C LYS A 341 -28.90 -8.68 -12.79
N ALA A 342 -28.86 -9.42 -11.70
CA ALA A 342 -27.96 -10.56 -11.52
C ALA A 342 -28.38 -11.75 -12.38
N SER A 343 -29.67 -12.05 -12.47
CA SER A 343 -30.23 -13.06 -13.36
C SER A 343 -29.80 -12.85 -14.82
N GLY A 344 -29.82 -11.61 -15.32
CA GLY A 344 -29.30 -11.29 -16.66
C GLY A 344 -27.81 -11.64 -16.83
N GLY A 345 -27.00 -11.45 -15.79
CA GLY A 345 -25.62 -11.91 -15.75
C GLY A 345 -25.50 -13.44 -15.76
N GLY A 346 -26.35 -14.14 -15.00
CA GLY A 346 -26.45 -15.60 -14.98
C GLY A 346 -26.74 -16.20 -16.35
N ILE A 347 -27.67 -15.61 -17.10
CA ILE A 347 -28.01 -16.04 -18.48
C ILE A 347 -26.76 -15.99 -19.38
N ILE A 348 -26.07 -14.84 -19.39
CA ILE A 348 -24.85 -14.67 -20.20
C ILE A 348 -23.80 -15.69 -19.79
N VAL A 349 -23.52 -15.85 -18.49
CA VAL A 349 -22.50 -16.80 -18.02
C VAL A 349 -22.86 -18.25 -18.35
N GLY A 350 -24.13 -18.63 -18.28
CA GLY A 350 -24.60 -19.96 -18.71
C GLY A 350 -24.22 -20.24 -20.17
N ALA A 351 -24.40 -19.26 -21.06
CA ALA A 351 -23.96 -19.37 -22.46
C ALA A 351 -22.42 -19.41 -22.60
N LEU A 352 -21.68 -18.62 -21.81
CA LEU A 352 -20.20 -18.66 -21.81
C LEU A 352 -19.64 -20.01 -21.36
N CYS A 353 -20.31 -20.71 -20.43
CA CYS A 353 -19.93 -22.06 -20.00
C CYS A 353 -19.97 -23.04 -21.18
N VAL A 354 -21.05 -23.03 -21.96
CA VAL A 354 -21.17 -23.88 -23.15
C VAL A 354 -20.14 -23.49 -24.20
N LEU A 355 -19.98 -22.19 -24.47
CA LEU A 355 -19.00 -21.71 -25.44
C LEU A 355 -17.56 -22.09 -25.06
N LYS A 356 -17.21 -22.04 -23.76
CA LYS A 356 -15.92 -22.50 -23.26
C LYS A 356 -15.72 -23.99 -23.50
N MET A 357 -16.76 -24.80 -23.24
CA MET A 357 -16.72 -26.24 -23.48
C MET A 357 -16.45 -26.51 -24.96
N LEU A 358 -17.15 -25.81 -25.86
CA LEU A 358 -16.93 -25.90 -27.32
C LEU A 358 -15.49 -25.53 -27.72
N TYR A 359 -14.93 -24.46 -27.17
CA TYR A 359 -13.52 -24.10 -27.39
C TYR A 359 -12.53 -25.15 -26.87
N GLY A 360 -12.94 -25.98 -25.90
CA GLY A 360 -12.15 -27.10 -25.40
C GLY A 360 -12.06 -28.29 -26.35
N PHE A 361 -12.84 -28.32 -27.43
CA PHE A 361 -12.75 -29.33 -28.50
C PHE A 361 -11.92 -28.86 -29.71
N MET A 362 -11.62 -27.57 -29.81
CA MET A 362 -10.80 -27.07 -30.91
C MET A 362 -9.35 -27.54 -30.75
N PRO A 363 -8.71 -28.11 -31.79
CA PRO A 363 -7.30 -28.50 -31.70
C PRO A 363 -6.42 -27.25 -31.58
N GLY A 364 -5.48 -27.25 -30.65
CA GLY A 364 -4.57 -26.13 -30.45
C GLY A 364 -3.59 -26.34 -29.30
N SER A 365 -2.66 -25.41 -29.15
CA SER A 365 -1.76 -25.38 -28.00
C SER A 365 -2.48 -24.86 -26.74
N ASP A 366 -1.93 -25.14 -25.56
CA ASP A 366 -2.45 -24.59 -24.30
C ASP A 366 -2.49 -23.06 -24.30
N PHE A 367 -1.55 -22.41 -25.00
CA PHE A 367 -1.57 -20.96 -25.20
C PHE A 367 -2.76 -20.49 -26.04
N PHE A 368 -3.09 -21.23 -27.11
CA PHE A 368 -4.27 -20.93 -27.93
C PHE A 368 -5.57 -21.07 -27.12
N HIS A 369 -5.68 -22.13 -26.31
CA HIS A 369 -6.80 -22.27 -25.39
C HIS A 369 -6.83 -21.17 -24.32
N ALA A 370 -5.68 -20.75 -23.78
CA ALA A 370 -5.58 -19.62 -22.85
C ALA A 370 -6.17 -18.35 -23.46
N PHE A 371 -5.82 -18.07 -24.73
CA PHE A 371 -6.33 -16.92 -25.47
C PHE A 371 -7.85 -17.01 -25.68
N LEU A 372 -8.35 -18.15 -26.17
CA LEU A 372 -9.79 -18.36 -26.42
C LEU A 372 -10.63 -18.25 -25.14
N TYR A 373 -10.19 -18.88 -24.04
CA TYR A 373 -10.89 -18.79 -22.76
C TYR A 373 -10.84 -17.36 -22.21
N SER A 374 -9.71 -16.67 -22.34
CA SER A 374 -9.56 -15.27 -21.92
C SER A 374 -10.49 -14.35 -22.71
N LEU A 375 -10.57 -14.53 -24.03
CA LEU A 375 -11.44 -13.76 -24.90
C LEU A 375 -12.92 -14.02 -24.58
N ASN A 376 -13.31 -15.28 -24.40
CA ASN A 376 -14.66 -15.68 -24.01
C ASN A 376 -15.11 -14.95 -22.74
N TYR A 377 -14.32 -15.04 -21.68
CA TYR A 377 -14.64 -14.43 -20.40
C TYR A 377 -14.59 -12.90 -20.45
N ALA A 378 -13.57 -12.33 -21.11
CA ALA A 378 -13.45 -10.87 -21.22
C ALA A 378 -14.64 -10.26 -21.97
N MET A 379 -15.03 -10.87 -23.09
CA MET A 379 -16.24 -10.49 -23.84
C MET A 379 -17.48 -10.59 -22.96
N GLY A 380 -17.67 -11.74 -22.28
CA GLY A 380 -18.81 -11.98 -21.41
C GLY A 380 -18.94 -10.96 -20.27
N PHE A 381 -17.85 -10.68 -19.56
CA PHE A 381 -17.87 -9.72 -18.45
C PHE A 381 -18.05 -8.27 -18.92
N VAL A 382 -17.46 -7.89 -20.04
CA VAL A 382 -17.69 -6.58 -20.64
C VAL A 382 -19.16 -6.44 -21.08
N MET A 383 -19.75 -7.48 -21.68
CA MET A 383 -21.16 -7.50 -22.08
C MET A 383 -22.10 -7.35 -20.87
N ILE A 384 -21.89 -8.16 -19.81
CA ILE A 384 -22.66 -8.06 -18.56
C ILE A 384 -22.60 -6.64 -18.00
N TYR A 385 -21.41 -6.04 -17.99
CA TYR A 385 -21.21 -4.68 -17.50
C TYR A 385 -21.90 -3.62 -18.36
N LEU A 386 -21.74 -3.67 -19.69
CA LEU A 386 -22.31 -2.68 -20.61
C LEU A 386 -23.84 -2.76 -20.69
N MET A 387 -24.42 -3.94 -20.52
CA MET A 387 -25.88 -4.14 -20.45
C MET A 387 -26.47 -3.72 -19.09
N GLY A 388 -25.64 -3.32 -18.12
CA GLY A 388 -26.08 -2.91 -16.79
C GLY A 388 -26.56 -4.07 -15.90
N PHE A 389 -26.23 -5.30 -16.29
CA PHE A 389 -26.39 -6.50 -15.49
C PHE A 389 -25.31 -6.56 -14.40
N THR A 390 -25.49 -7.49 -13.47
CA THR A 390 -24.65 -7.62 -12.29
C THR A 390 -23.97 -8.96 -12.29
N LEU A 391 -22.65 -8.96 -12.11
CA LEU A 391 -21.91 -10.16 -11.75
C LEU A 391 -21.69 -10.15 -10.23
N ALA A 392 -22.28 -11.11 -9.54
CA ALA A 392 -22.01 -11.34 -8.12
C ALA A 392 -20.51 -11.57 -7.92
N THR A 393 -19.94 -11.12 -6.79
CA THR A 393 -18.51 -11.16 -6.38
C THR A 393 -17.59 -9.99 -6.73
N LYS A 394 -17.93 -9.10 -7.69
CA LYS A 394 -17.11 -7.90 -7.95
C LYS A 394 -17.40 -6.74 -6.99
N GLN A 395 -18.65 -6.68 -6.54
CA GLN A 395 -19.17 -5.66 -5.65
C GLN A 395 -18.60 -5.67 -4.23
N PRO A 396 -18.30 -6.82 -3.57
CA PRO A 396 -17.73 -6.88 -2.23
C PRO A 396 -16.49 -6.00 -2.09
N ALA A 397 -15.59 -6.07 -3.07
CA ALA A 397 -14.38 -5.26 -3.10
C ALA A 397 -14.67 -3.75 -3.15
N MET A 398 -15.62 -3.33 -3.99
CA MET A 398 -16.03 -1.93 -4.12
C MET A 398 -16.77 -1.43 -2.85
N THR A 399 -17.55 -2.31 -2.22
CA THR A 399 -18.34 -1.96 -1.05
C THR A 399 -17.53 -1.90 0.23
N ALA A 400 -16.47 -2.72 0.36
CA ALA A 400 -15.52 -2.66 1.48
C ALA A 400 -14.89 -1.26 1.60
N ALA A 401 -14.54 -0.65 0.47
CA ALA A 401 -14.02 0.71 0.45
C ALA A 401 -15.02 1.76 0.96
N THR A 402 -16.31 1.57 0.66
CA THR A 402 -17.40 2.43 1.15
C THR A 402 -17.56 2.30 2.67
N MET A 403 -17.52 1.05 3.17
CA MET A 403 -17.62 0.75 4.60
C MET A 403 -16.54 1.46 5.41
N THR A 404 -15.27 1.38 4.99
CA THR A 404 -14.19 2.04 5.72
C THR A 404 -14.31 3.56 5.74
N LYS A 405 -14.93 4.18 4.73
CA LYS A 405 -15.20 5.62 4.73
C LYS A 405 -16.21 5.99 5.83
N VAL A 406 -17.34 5.26 5.89
CA VAL A 406 -18.38 5.44 6.92
C VAL A 406 -17.81 5.24 8.32
N LEU A 407 -17.01 4.20 8.50
CA LEU A 407 -16.39 3.88 9.79
C LEU A 407 -15.38 4.94 10.25
N ALA A 408 -14.67 5.60 9.33
CA ALA A 408 -13.67 6.60 9.69
C ALA A 408 -14.28 7.94 10.12
N GLU A 409 -15.46 8.30 9.60
CA GLU A 409 -16.20 9.51 10.00
C GLU A 409 -16.92 9.31 11.33
N GLN A 410 -17.26 8.07 11.67
CA GLN A 410 -17.81 7.71 12.97
C GLN A 410 -16.67 7.38 13.95
N GLY A 411 -16.35 8.29 14.87
CA GLY A 411 -15.37 8.04 15.94
C GLY A 411 -15.63 6.75 16.75
N ASN A 412 -14.68 6.37 17.59
CA ASN A 412 -14.60 5.02 18.18
C ASN A 412 -15.60 4.81 19.36
N SER A 413 -16.89 4.64 19.07
CA SER A 413 -17.95 4.35 20.05
C SER A 413 -18.63 3.01 19.77
N LYS A 414 -18.99 2.25 20.82
CA LYS A 414 -19.73 0.97 20.70
C LYS A 414 -21.02 1.10 19.88
N ARG A 415 -21.69 2.25 19.94
CA ARG A 415 -22.92 2.51 19.18
C ARG A 415 -22.65 2.59 17.67
N ASN A 416 -21.52 3.18 17.29
CA ASN A 416 -21.06 3.29 15.90
C ASN A 416 -20.67 1.92 15.32
N ASN A 417 -20.10 1.03 16.14
CA ASN A 417 -19.77 -0.33 15.71
C ASN A 417 -21.02 -1.19 15.40
N ILE A 418 -22.13 -0.99 16.11
CA ILE A 418 -23.40 -1.69 15.82
C ILE A 418 -24.06 -1.12 14.56
N GLU A 419 -24.05 0.20 14.37
CA GLU A 419 -24.52 0.84 13.14
C GLU A 419 -23.71 0.37 11.91
N PHE A 420 -22.39 0.21 12.10
CA PHE A 420 -21.51 -0.38 11.10
C PHE A 420 -21.84 -1.84 10.80
N ALA A 421 -22.10 -2.66 11.82
CA ALA A 421 -22.51 -4.06 11.62
C ALA A 421 -23.84 -4.19 10.87
N ASP A 422 -24.79 -3.26 11.10
CA ASP A 422 -26.03 -3.17 10.32
C ASP A 422 -25.76 -2.86 8.83
N LEU A 423 -24.86 -1.92 8.54
CA LEU A 423 -24.41 -1.64 7.17
C LEU A 423 -23.77 -2.88 6.50
N VAL A 424 -22.94 -3.62 7.23
CA VAL A 424 -22.33 -4.88 6.78
C VAL A 424 -23.41 -5.91 6.44
N SER A 425 -24.48 -6.00 7.23
CA SER A 425 -25.60 -6.91 6.96
C SER A 425 -26.34 -6.58 5.65
N LYS A 426 -26.60 -5.28 5.37
CA LYS A 426 -27.20 -4.83 4.10
C LYS A 426 -26.33 -5.16 2.89
N LEU A 427 -25.02 -5.07 3.09
CA LEU A 427 -24.04 -5.38 2.07
C LEU A 427 -24.00 -6.86 1.76
N PHE A 428 -23.88 -7.71 2.78
CA PHE A 428 -23.97 -9.15 2.61
C PHE A 428 -25.28 -9.57 1.94
N ARG A 429 -26.42 -8.98 2.34
CA ARG A 429 -27.73 -9.20 1.73
C ARG A 429 -27.76 -8.91 0.24
N SER A 430 -27.16 -7.80 -0.17
CA SER A 430 -27.11 -7.38 -1.57
C SER A 430 -26.24 -8.33 -2.41
N GLN A 431 -25.16 -8.84 -1.82
CA GLN A 431 -24.32 -9.85 -2.45
C GLN A 431 -25.06 -11.19 -2.56
N PHE A 432 -25.70 -11.63 -1.48
CA PHE A 432 -26.45 -12.88 -1.44
C PHE A 432 -27.50 -12.96 -2.55
N ILE A 433 -28.34 -11.92 -2.72
CA ILE A 433 -29.37 -11.96 -3.77
C ILE A 433 -28.78 -11.92 -5.18
N ALA A 434 -27.64 -11.24 -5.37
CA ALA A 434 -26.93 -11.27 -6.63
C ALA A 434 -26.35 -12.67 -6.92
N PHE A 435 -25.81 -13.34 -5.90
CA PHE A 435 -25.35 -14.72 -6.01
C PHE A 435 -26.48 -15.65 -6.46
N VAL A 436 -27.61 -15.59 -5.76
CA VAL A 436 -28.78 -16.40 -6.05
C VAL A 436 -29.28 -16.14 -7.47
N GLY A 437 -29.40 -14.87 -7.89
CA GLY A 437 -29.82 -14.50 -9.25
C GLY A 437 -28.90 -15.06 -10.34
N ASN A 438 -27.58 -14.94 -10.16
CA ASN A 438 -26.59 -15.47 -11.08
C ASN A 438 -26.68 -17.00 -11.21
N VAL A 439 -26.67 -17.72 -10.08
CA VAL A 439 -26.64 -19.20 -10.04
C VAL A 439 -27.93 -19.81 -10.58
N LEU A 440 -29.09 -19.27 -10.15
CA LEU A 440 -30.39 -19.80 -10.53
C LEU A 440 -30.66 -19.72 -12.04
N LEU A 441 -30.06 -18.76 -12.75
CA LEU A 441 -30.23 -18.64 -14.21
C LEU A 441 -29.08 -19.26 -15.00
N SER A 442 -27.85 -19.27 -14.48
CA SER A 442 -26.73 -19.90 -15.19
C SER A 442 -26.92 -21.41 -15.36
N PHE A 443 -27.50 -22.08 -14.36
CA PHE A 443 -27.76 -23.52 -14.40
C PHE A 443 -28.78 -23.92 -15.49
N PRO A 444 -30.02 -23.42 -15.50
CA PRO A 444 -31.01 -23.82 -16.51
C PRO A 444 -30.66 -23.35 -17.92
N ILE A 445 -29.98 -22.20 -18.06
CA ILE A 445 -29.56 -21.73 -19.38
C ILE A 445 -28.45 -22.61 -19.97
N ALA A 446 -27.48 -23.04 -19.15
CA ALA A 446 -26.47 -23.99 -19.62
C ALA A 446 -27.12 -25.31 -20.06
N LEU A 447 -28.08 -25.84 -19.28
CA LEU A 447 -28.87 -27.02 -19.64
C LEU A 447 -29.66 -26.83 -20.95
N LEU A 448 -30.35 -25.71 -21.10
CA LEU A 448 -31.16 -25.43 -22.29
C LEU A 448 -30.29 -25.37 -23.54
N ILE A 449 -29.14 -24.71 -23.47
CA ILE A 449 -28.24 -24.56 -24.62
C ILE A 449 -27.60 -25.90 -24.97
N ILE A 450 -27.10 -26.67 -23.99
CA ILE A 450 -26.49 -27.97 -24.29
C ILE A 450 -27.50 -28.97 -24.83
N TYR A 451 -28.72 -28.99 -24.28
CA TYR A 451 -29.82 -29.79 -24.79
C TYR A 451 -30.17 -29.39 -26.24
N GLY A 452 -30.25 -28.09 -26.52
CA GLY A 452 -30.45 -27.59 -27.87
C GLY A 452 -29.37 -28.08 -28.83
N LEU A 453 -28.09 -27.99 -28.44
CA LEU A 453 -26.97 -28.47 -29.26
C LEU A 453 -27.04 -29.98 -29.50
N ASP A 454 -27.39 -30.77 -28.48
CA ASP A 454 -27.55 -32.22 -28.59
C ASP A 454 -28.65 -32.57 -29.61
N VAL A 455 -29.79 -31.88 -29.56
CA VAL A 455 -30.88 -32.06 -30.54
C VAL A 455 -30.46 -31.66 -31.97
N PHE A 456 -29.64 -30.61 -32.13
CA PHE A 456 -29.21 -30.14 -33.45
C PHE A 456 -28.08 -30.98 -34.08
N PHE A 457 -27.14 -31.47 -33.26
CA PHE A 457 -25.96 -32.21 -33.74
C PHE A 457 -26.05 -33.73 -33.54
N SER A 458 -27.11 -34.21 -32.86
CA SER A 458 -27.33 -35.62 -32.50
C SER A 458 -26.15 -36.24 -31.73
N GLN A 459 -25.43 -35.43 -30.95
CA GLN A 459 -24.27 -35.84 -30.16
C GLN A 459 -24.24 -35.07 -28.84
N ASN A 460 -24.15 -35.80 -27.73
CA ASN A 460 -23.99 -35.19 -26.41
C ASN A 460 -22.53 -34.76 -26.20
N LEU A 461 -22.24 -33.53 -26.61
CA LEU A 461 -20.93 -32.89 -26.49
C LEU A 461 -20.45 -32.68 -25.03
N ALA A 462 -21.29 -32.95 -24.03
CA ALA A 462 -20.90 -32.81 -22.63
C ALA A 462 -20.30 -34.09 -22.02
N ILE A 463 -20.49 -35.26 -22.65
CA ILE A 463 -20.05 -36.58 -22.11
C ILE A 463 -18.55 -36.55 -21.77
N ASP A 464 -17.71 -36.18 -22.75
CA ASP A 464 -16.24 -36.23 -22.63
C ASP A 464 -15.66 -35.33 -21.54
N LYS A 465 -16.38 -34.28 -21.14
CA LYS A 465 -15.93 -33.32 -20.12
C LYS A 465 -16.66 -33.51 -18.78
N SER A 466 -17.75 -34.27 -18.74
CA SER A 466 -18.65 -34.40 -17.58
C SER A 466 -17.94 -34.84 -16.29
N ASP A 467 -17.10 -35.88 -16.37
CA ASP A 467 -16.34 -36.40 -15.22
C ASP A 467 -15.39 -35.36 -14.63
N LYS A 468 -14.71 -34.60 -15.51
CA LYS A 468 -13.81 -33.54 -15.07
C LYS A 468 -14.59 -32.40 -14.41
N LEU A 469 -15.70 -31.96 -15.02
CA LEU A 469 -16.53 -30.87 -14.50
C LEU A 469 -17.13 -31.20 -13.12
N LEU A 470 -17.57 -32.44 -12.89
CA LEU A 470 -18.08 -32.88 -11.59
C LEU A 470 -16.96 -33.09 -10.56
N LYS A 471 -15.80 -33.64 -10.97
CA LYS A 471 -14.63 -33.77 -10.08
C LYS A 471 -14.11 -32.41 -9.63
N ASP A 472 -14.15 -31.41 -10.49
CA ASP A 472 -13.82 -30.01 -10.17
C ASP A 472 -14.85 -29.33 -9.24
N LEU A 473 -15.93 -30.01 -8.88
CA LEU A 473 -16.89 -29.57 -7.86
C LEU A 473 -16.82 -30.40 -6.58
N ASP A 474 -15.92 -31.38 -6.49
CA ASP A 474 -15.65 -32.11 -5.24
C ASP A 474 -14.49 -31.44 -4.48
N PRO A 475 -14.70 -30.85 -3.29
CA PRO A 475 -13.70 -30.11 -2.54
C PRO A 475 -12.68 -31.01 -1.84
N PHE A 476 -12.96 -32.32 -1.73
CA PHE A 476 -12.05 -33.30 -1.13
C PHE A 476 -11.19 -33.98 -2.19
N LYS A 477 -11.73 -34.21 -3.39
CA LYS A 477 -11.00 -34.80 -4.52
C LYS A 477 -10.27 -33.77 -5.37
N SER A 478 -10.53 -32.49 -5.16
CA SER A 478 -9.89 -31.40 -5.91
C SER A 478 -9.70 -30.17 -5.04
N LYS A 479 -8.79 -29.26 -5.42
CA LYS A 479 -8.42 -28.09 -4.60
C LYS A 479 -9.43 -26.94 -4.72
N ALA A 480 -10.73 -27.24 -4.60
CA ALA A 480 -11.83 -26.31 -4.87
C ALA A 480 -11.73 -24.98 -4.15
N ILE A 481 -11.43 -25.05 -2.85
CA ILE A 481 -11.35 -23.89 -1.98
C ILE A 481 -10.16 -23.01 -2.36
N LEU A 482 -9.02 -23.61 -2.72
CA LEU A 482 -7.83 -22.88 -3.16
C LEU A 482 -8.12 -22.15 -4.48
N HIS A 483 -8.65 -22.87 -5.48
CA HIS A 483 -9.00 -22.31 -6.79
C HIS A 483 -10.11 -21.25 -6.70
N ALA A 484 -11.05 -21.40 -5.76
CA ALA A 484 -12.05 -20.37 -5.45
C ALA A 484 -11.43 -19.12 -4.79
N SER A 485 -10.44 -19.32 -3.93
CA SER A 485 -9.71 -18.22 -3.29
C SER A 485 -8.90 -17.41 -4.31
N ILE A 486 -8.30 -18.07 -5.31
CA ILE A 486 -7.61 -17.42 -6.44
C ILE A 486 -8.59 -16.52 -7.22
N ALA A 487 -9.81 -17.00 -7.49
CA ALA A 487 -10.83 -16.16 -8.12
C ALA A 487 -11.15 -14.91 -7.27
N GLY A 488 -11.29 -15.09 -5.95
CA GLY A 488 -11.47 -14.00 -4.97
C GLY A 488 -10.34 -12.97 -5.01
N PHE A 489 -9.09 -13.44 -5.13
CA PHE A 489 -7.93 -12.58 -5.30
C PHE A 489 -7.98 -11.79 -6.63
N TYR A 490 -8.32 -12.43 -7.75
CA TYR A 490 -8.44 -11.72 -9.03
C TYR A 490 -9.57 -10.70 -9.07
N LEU A 491 -10.67 -10.94 -8.36
CA LEU A 491 -11.74 -9.96 -8.17
C LEU A 491 -11.23 -8.71 -7.44
N PHE A 492 -10.43 -8.90 -6.38
CA PHE A 492 -9.77 -7.80 -5.69
C PHE A 492 -8.81 -7.02 -6.62
N ILE A 493 -7.95 -7.73 -7.37
CA ILE A 493 -7.04 -7.10 -8.34
C ILE A 493 -7.83 -6.35 -9.43
N SER A 494 -8.93 -6.90 -9.93
CA SER A 494 -9.81 -6.24 -10.90
C SER A 494 -10.38 -4.93 -10.34
N GLY A 495 -10.71 -4.88 -9.05
CA GLY A 495 -11.11 -3.65 -8.34
C GLY A 495 -10.00 -2.60 -8.28
N ILE A 496 -8.76 -3.01 -7.95
CA ILE A 496 -7.58 -2.15 -7.97
C ILE A 496 -7.33 -1.57 -9.37
N ILE A 497 -7.42 -2.40 -10.42
CA ILE A 497 -7.27 -1.98 -11.82
C ILE A 497 -8.32 -0.92 -12.17
N SER A 498 -9.58 -1.12 -11.78
CA SER A 498 -10.65 -0.14 -11.99
C SER A 498 -10.34 1.20 -11.32
N GLY A 499 -9.91 1.17 -10.06
CA GLY A 499 -9.55 2.37 -9.30
C GLY A 499 -8.37 3.13 -9.93
N ASN A 500 -7.32 2.41 -10.34
CA ASN A 500 -6.15 3.01 -10.99
C ASN A 500 -6.49 3.63 -12.36
N ILE A 501 -7.28 2.95 -13.19
CA ILE A 501 -7.66 3.45 -14.52
C ILE A 501 -8.54 4.69 -14.38
N SER A 502 -9.47 4.70 -13.42
CA SER A 502 -10.29 5.88 -13.18
C SER A 502 -9.45 7.06 -12.70
N ASN A 503 -8.55 6.83 -11.74
CA ASN A 503 -7.59 7.83 -11.27
C ASN A 503 -6.74 8.38 -12.43
N ASN A 504 -6.24 7.52 -13.33
CA ASN A 504 -5.48 7.95 -14.51
C ASN A 504 -6.34 8.75 -15.50
N SER A 505 -7.60 8.37 -15.69
CA SER A 505 -8.55 9.10 -16.53
C SER A 505 -8.75 10.53 -16.04
N VAL A 506 -8.91 10.72 -14.73
CA VAL A 506 -9.00 12.06 -14.09
C VAL A 506 -7.64 12.78 -14.19
N PHE A 507 -6.55 12.10 -13.82
CA PHE A 507 -5.21 12.67 -13.76
C PHE A 507 -4.73 13.23 -15.10
N TYR A 508 -4.93 12.48 -16.18
CA TYR A 508 -4.58 12.91 -17.53
C TYR A 508 -5.69 13.72 -18.21
N GLN A 509 -6.80 13.99 -17.51
CA GLN A 509 -7.96 14.71 -18.06
C GLN A 509 -8.45 14.11 -19.38
N ILE A 510 -8.43 12.78 -19.51
CA ILE A 510 -8.76 12.09 -20.77
C ILE A 510 -10.17 12.45 -21.27
N PRO A 511 -11.22 12.51 -20.42
CA PRO A 511 -12.55 12.93 -20.87
C PRO A 511 -12.54 14.34 -21.49
N GLU A 512 -11.85 15.30 -20.88
CA GLU A 512 -11.74 16.66 -21.41
C GLU A 512 -10.95 16.70 -22.72
N ARG A 513 -9.85 15.93 -22.80
CA ARG A 513 -9.04 15.81 -24.02
C ARG A 513 -9.87 15.24 -25.17
N ILE A 514 -10.69 14.22 -24.92
CA ILE A 514 -11.61 13.64 -25.92
C ILE A 514 -12.63 14.70 -26.38
N ALA A 515 -13.23 15.45 -25.45
CA ALA A 515 -14.22 16.47 -25.78
C ALA A 515 -13.64 17.64 -26.59
N LYS A 516 -12.39 18.05 -26.30
CA LYS A 516 -11.71 19.18 -26.92
C LYS A 516 -10.90 18.81 -28.18
N ASN A 517 -10.70 17.52 -28.47
CA ASN A 517 -9.88 17.05 -29.60
C ASN A 517 -10.39 17.57 -30.94
N LEU A 518 -9.54 18.27 -31.70
CA LEU A 518 -9.91 18.85 -33.00
C LEU A 518 -10.27 17.78 -34.05
N SER A 519 -9.55 16.67 -34.12
CA SER A 519 -9.79 15.62 -35.11
C SER A 519 -11.17 14.98 -34.91
N ILE A 520 -11.51 14.62 -33.67
CA ILE A 520 -12.82 14.03 -33.36
C ILE A 520 -13.94 15.05 -33.65
N ARG A 521 -13.74 16.32 -33.27
CA ARG A 521 -14.73 17.37 -33.53
C ARG A 521 -14.93 17.66 -35.02
N LYS A 522 -13.86 17.61 -35.83
CA LYS A 522 -13.92 17.85 -37.28
C LYS A 522 -14.53 16.66 -38.04
N PHE A 523 -14.14 15.42 -37.73
CA PHE A 523 -14.62 14.25 -38.47
C PHE A 523 -15.97 13.71 -37.98
N LEU A 524 -16.25 13.74 -36.68
CA LEU A 524 -17.44 13.10 -36.07
C LEU A 524 -18.41 14.12 -35.44
N GLY A 525 -18.01 15.40 -35.37
CA GLY A 525 -18.82 16.49 -34.82
C GLY A 525 -18.66 16.70 -33.31
N ALA A 526 -18.93 17.93 -32.85
CA ALA A 526 -18.75 18.32 -31.45
C ALA A 526 -19.70 17.59 -30.48
N LYS A 527 -20.95 17.31 -30.91
CA LYS A 527 -21.92 16.56 -30.10
C LYS A 527 -21.45 15.12 -29.84
N PHE A 528 -20.86 14.47 -30.85
CA PHE A 528 -20.27 13.14 -30.71
C PHE A 528 -19.08 13.16 -29.76
N ALA A 529 -18.15 14.10 -29.91
CA ALA A 529 -16.99 14.24 -29.01
C ALA A 529 -17.42 14.36 -27.53
N LYS A 530 -18.44 15.18 -27.24
CA LYS A 530 -19.00 15.31 -25.88
C LYS A 530 -19.72 14.06 -25.39
N ARG A 531 -20.34 13.28 -26.28
CA ARG A 531 -20.97 11.99 -25.93
C ARG A 531 -19.93 10.90 -25.66
N LEU A 532 -18.89 10.84 -26.49
CA LEU A 532 -17.77 9.91 -26.34
C LEU A 532 -16.99 10.19 -25.04
N SER A 533 -16.73 11.46 -24.75
CA SER A 533 -16.13 11.90 -23.48
C SER A 533 -16.92 11.41 -22.27
N ARG A 534 -18.24 11.64 -22.25
CA ARG A 534 -19.14 11.17 -21.17
C ARG A 534 -19.20 9.64 -21.08
N TYR A 535 -19.20 8.95 -22.22
CA TYR A 535 -19.17 7.49 -22.27
C TYR A 535 -17.87 6.93 -21.70
N TYR A 536 -16.72 7.51 -22.09
CA TYR A 536 -15.41 7.12 -21.60
C TYR A 536 -15.31 7.32 -20.08
N ALA A 537 -15.66 8.52 -19.58
CA ALA A 537 -15.62 8.85 -18.16
C ALA A 537 -16.45 7.89 -17.31
N LYS A 538 -17.61 7.44 -17.82
CA LYS A 538 -18.52 6.56 -17.10
C LYS A 538 -18.12 5.08 -17.15
N ASN A 539 -17.63 4.60 -18.29
CA ASN A 539 -17.56 3.16 -18.56
C ASN A 539 -16.15 2.59 -18.69
N TRP A 540 -15.13 3.41 -19.01
CA TRP A 540 -13.81 2.90 -19.41
C TRP A 540 -13.12 2.10 -18.30
N ALA A 541 -13.13 2.61 -17.07
CA ALA A 541 -12.56 1.90 -15.92
C ALA A 541 -13.21 0.52 -15.72
N GLY A 542 -14.53 0.44 -15.83
CA GLY A 542 -15.27 -0.82 -15.71
C GLY A 542 -15.02 -1.79 -16.86
N ILE A 543 -14.93 -1.30 -18.11
CA ILE A 543 -14.61 -2.13 -19.28
C ILE A 543 -13.23 -2.78 -19.11
N VAL A 544 -12.19 -1.98 -18.84
CA VAL A 544 -10.82 -2.52 -18.74
C VAL A 544 -10.66 -3.44 -17.54
N SER A 545 -11.30 -3.10 -16.41
CA SER A 545 -11.33 -3.96 -15.21
C SER A 545 -11.99 -5.32 -15.47
N ASN A 546 -13.12 -5.36 -16.20
CA ASN A 546 -13.78 -6.62 -16.58
C ASN A 546 -13.02 -7.40 -17.65
N PHE A 547 -12.38 -6.70 -18.59
CA PHE A 547 -11.51 -7.32 -19.58
C PHE A 547 -10.35 -8.07 -18.91
N TRP A 548 -9.58 -7.40 -18.05
CA TRP A 548 -8.47 -8.04 -17.33
C TRP A 548 -8.94 -9.14 -16.39
N PHE A 549 -10.12 -8.99 -15.78
CA PHE A 549 -10.70 -10.07 -14.98
C PHE A 549 -10.95 -11.33 -15.83
N GLY A 550 -11.50 -11.17 -17.03
CA GLY A 550 -11.68 -12.27 -17.98
C GLY A 550 -10.35 -12.91 -18.42
N VAL A 551 -9.34 -12.08 -18.69
CA VAL A 551 -7.98 -12.55 -19.02
C VAL A 551 -7.37 -13.37 -17.87
N PHE A 552 -7.47 -12.90 -16.63
CA PHE A 552 -6.97 -13.67 -15.48
C PHE A 552 -7.70 -15.00 -15.31
N LEU A 553 -9.02 -15.02 -15.50
CA LEU A 553 -9.80 -16.25 -15.44
C LEU A 553 -9.44 -17.26 -16.53
N GLY A 554 -9.18 -16.78 -17.75
CA GLY A 554 -8.90 -17.65 -18.91
C GLY A 554 -7.46 -18.16 -18.96
N ALA A 555 -6.50 -17.33 -18.55
CA ALA A 555 -5.08 -17.63 -18.66
C ALA A 555 -4.50 -18.45 -17.49
N THR A 556 -5.15 -18.47 -16.32
CA THR A 556 -4.54 -19.06 -15.12
C THR A 556 -4.33 -20.57 -15.21
N ALA A 557 -5.28 -21.33 -15.78
CA ALA A 557 -5.10 -22.77 -15.93
C ALA A 557 -3.94 -23.13 -16.88
N PRO A 558 -3.84 -22.55 -18.09
CA PRO A 558 -2.67 -22.74 -18.95
C PRO A 558 -1.35 -22.26 -18.36
N VAL A 559 -1.34 -21.13 -17.64
CA VAL A 559 -0.15 -20.66 -16.93
C VAL A 559 0.26 -21.63 -15.82
N GLY A 560 -0.70 -22.17 -15.07
CA GLY A 560 -0.45 -23.21 -14.08
C GLY A 560 0.22 -24.44 -14.69
N LEU A 561 -0.36 -24.96 -15.77
CA LEU A 561 0.19 -26.10 -16.52
C LEU A 561 1.62 -25.83 -16.99
N PHE A 562 1.90 -24.64 -17.53
CA PHE A 562 3.25 -24.25 -17.98
C PHE A 562 4.30 -24.30 -16.86
N PHE A 563 3.93 -23.89 -15.64
CA PHE A 563 4.81 -23.94 -14.48
C PHE A 563 4.78 -25.28 -13.72
N GLY A 564 4.03 -26.28 -14.21
CA GLY A 564 3.82 -27.56 -13.51
C GLY A 564 3.01 -27.42 -12.21
N LEU A 565 2.27 -26.33 -12.04
CA LEU A 565 1.43 -26.04 -10.88
C LEU A 565 -0.02 -26.40 -11.21
N ASP A 566 -0.68 -27.13 -10.31
CA ASP A 566 -2.10 -27.46 -10.39
C ASP A 566 -2.98 -26.24 -10.01
N LEU A 567 -2.90 -25.19 -10.82
CA LEU A 567 -3.68 -23.96 -10.71
C LEU A 567 -4.86 -24.00 -11.67
N ASP A 568 -6.04 -23.78 -11.13
CA ASP A 568 -7.27 -23.56 -11.87
C ASP A 568 -8.09 -22.48 -11.15
N ILE A 569 -9.21 -22.05 -11.74
CA ILE A 569 -10.08 -21.04 -11.14
C ILE A 569 -11.53 -21.50 -11.11
N ARG A 570 -12.12 -21.33 -9.93
CA ARG A 570 -13.51 -21.66 -9.67
C ARG A 570 -14.26 -20.42 -9.25
N HIS A 571 -15.14 -19.97 -10.12
CA HIS A 571 -16.03 -18.85 -9.86
C HIS A 571 -17.47 -19.36 -9.78
N ILE A 572 -18.21 -18.94 -8.75
CA ILE A 572 -19.56 -19.46 -8.43
C ILE A 572 -20.50 -19.60 -9.64
N THR A 573 -20.60 -18.58 -10.49
CA THR A 573 -21.53 -18.61 -11.63
C THR A 573 -21.09 -19.60 -12.72
N PHE A 574 -19.78 -19.77 -12.92
CA PHE A 574 -19.25 -20.79 -13.83
C PHE A 574 -19.36 -22.18 -13.22
N ALA A 575 -19.17 -22.31 -11.90
CA ALA A 575 -19.36 -23.57 -11.19
C ALA A 575 -20.80 -24.07 -11.31
N ALA A 576 -21.80 -23.17 -11.22
CA ALA A 576 -23.20 -23.50 -11.43
C ALA A 576 -23.51 -23.96 -12.87
N GLY A 577 -22.97 -23.27 -13.89
CA GLY A 577 -23.12 -23.71 -15.29
C GLY A 577 -22.39 -25.03 -15.58
N ASN A 578 -21.20 -25.22 -15.02
CA ASN A 578 -20.43 -26.46 -15.14
C ASN A 578 -21.11 -27.63 -14.44
N PHE A 579 -21.79 -27.39 -13.31
CA PHE A 579 -22.60 -28.39 -12.62
C PHE A 579 -23.75 -28.87 -13.52
N ALA A 580 -24.46 -27.94 -14.17
CA ALA A 580 -25.48 -28.27 -15.17
C ALA A 580 -24.92 -29.13 -16.32
N LEU A 581 -23.79 -28.71 -16.92
CA LEU A 581 -23.16 -29.46 -18.00
C LEU A 581 -22.67 -30.85 -17.56
N GLY A 582 -22.11 -30.96 -16.35
CA GLY A 582 -21.67 -32.23 -15.78
C GLY A 582 -22.81 -33.20 -15.55
N LEU A 583 -23.95 -32.72 -15.03
CA LEU A 583 -25.16 -33.54 -14.87
C LEU A 583 -25.72 -34.00 -16.23
N TYR A 584 -25.81 -33.08 -17.20
CA TYR A 584 -26.32 -33.40 -18.53
C TYR A 584 -25.43 -34.40 -19.28
N GLY A 585 -24.10 -34.24 -19.20
CA GLY A 585 -23.15 -35.17 -19.84
C GLY A 585 -23.11 -36.56 -19.19
N LYS A 586 -23.73 -36.74 -18.01
CA LYS A 586 -23.96 -38.05 -17.38
C LYS A 586 -25.41 -38.51 -17.51
N ASP A 587 -26.21 -37.88 -18.37
CA ASP A 587 -27.64 -38.18 -18.52
C ASP A 587 -28.40 -38.17 -17.18
N PHE A 588 -27.97 -37.28 -16.26
CA PHE A 588 -28.46 -37.18 -14.88
C PHE A 588 -28.26 -38.46 -14.02
N SER A 589 -27.52 -39.45 -14.50
CA SER A 589 -27.17 -40.69 -13.79
C SER A 589 -25.95 -40.50 -12.86
N VAL A 590 -26.05 -39.57 -11.92
CA VAL A 590 -24.98 -39.23 -10.96
C VAL A 590 -25.33 -39.78 -9.58
N ASP A 591 -24.33 -40.29 -8.85
CA ASP A 591 -24.52 -40.79 -7.49
C ASP A 591 -24.94 -39.68 -6.53
N SER A 592 -25.75 -40.03 -5.52
CA SER A 592 -26.29 -39.07 -4.55
C SER A 592 -25.21 -38.27 -3.83
N TYR A 593 -24.03 -38.86 -3.60
CA TYR A 593 -22.91 -38.17 -2.99
C TYR A 593 -22.38 -37.07 -3.92
N THR A 594 -22.05 -37.40 -5.18
CA THR A 594 -21.53 -36.43 -6.17
C THR A 594 -22.52 -35.29 -6.45
N PHE A 595 -23.83 -35.55 -6.47
CA PHE A 595 -24.84 -34.50 -6.63
C PHE A 595 -24.81 -33.50 -5.47
N TRP A 596 -24.97 -33.98 -4.23
CA TRP A 596 -25.06 -33.11 -3.05
C TRP A 596 -23.74 -32.39 -2.77
N ILE A 597 -22.60 -33.06 -2.92
CA ILE A 597 -21.30 -32.44 -2.71
C ILE A 597 -21.04 -31.34 -3.75
N SER A 598 -21.37 -31.59 -5.02
CA SER A 598 -21.19 -30.60 -6.09
C SER A 598 -22.11 -29.39 -5.86
N PHE A 599 -23.38 -29.63 -5.51
CA PHE A 599 -24.36 -28.59 -5.21
C PHE A 599 -23.90 -27.68 -4.04
N ILE A 600 -23.51 -28.28 -2.91
CA ILE A 600 -23.00 -27.52 -1.75
C ILE A 600 -21.72 -26.76 -2.13
N THR A 601 -20.84 -27.38 -2.93
CA THR A 601 -19.56 -26.78 -3.30
C THR A 601 -19.71 -25.54 -4.18
N VAL A 602 -20.74 -25.45 -5.04
CA VAL A 602 -21.06 -24.22 -5.77
C VAL A 602 -21.22 -23.03 -4.81
N PHE A 603 -21.93 -23.22 -3.69
CA PHE A 603 -22.10 -22.18 -2.68
C PHE A 603 -20.82 -21.91 -1.89
N ILE A 604 -20.06 -22.95 -1.54
CA ILE A 604 -18.75 -22.80 -0.87
C ILE A 604 -17.78 -21.98 -1.75
N ILE A 605 -17.72 -22.27 -3.05
CA ILE A 605 -16.92 -21.51 -4.02
C ILE A 605 -17.31 -20.03 -3.97
N GLY A 606 -18.62 -19.72 -4.04
CA GLY A 606 -19.10 -18.34 -3.94
C GLY A 606 -18.76 -17.65 -2.63
N PHE A 607 -18.87 -18.37 -1.52
CA PHE A 607 -18.48 -17.88 -0.21
C PHE A 607 -16.99 -17.51 -0.16
N PHE A 608 -16.09 -18.36 -0.67
CA PHE A 608 -14.66 -18.06 -0.71
C PHE A 608 -14.29 -16.97 -1.73
N ASN A 609 -14.95 -16.93 -2.90
CA ASN A 609 -14.80 -15.82 -3.85
C ASN A 609 -15.11 -14.48 -3.16
N PHE A 610 -16.21 -14.42 -2.40
CA PHE A 610 -16.62 -13.26 -1.59
C PHE A 610 -15.61 -12.96 -0.46
N LEU A 611 -15.35 -13.95 0.41
CA LEU A 611 -14.59 -13.78 1.64
C LEU A 611 -13.19 -13.26 1.36
N VAL A 612 -12.49 -13.84 0.39
CA VAL A 612 -11.12 -13.45 0.04
C VAL A 612 -11.10 -12.04 -0.56
N SER A 613 -11.97 -11.76 -1.53
CA SER A 613 -12.04 -10.45 -2.18
C SER A 613 -12.39 -9.33 -1.19
N PHE A 614 -13.40 -9.57 -0.35
CA PHE A 614 -13.85 -8.64 0.67
C PHE A 614 -12.78 -8.39 1.74
N SER A 615 -12.15 -9.45 2.26
CA SER A 615 -11.14 -9.35 3.32
C SER A 615 -9.91 -8.58 2.85
N LEU A 616 -9.42 -8.82 1.63
CA LEU A 616 -8.29 -8.09 1.06
C LEU A 616 -8.63 -6.61 0.83
N SER A 617 -9.85 -6.33 0.37
CA SER A 617 -10.31 -4.96 0.14
C SER A 617 -10.47 -4.18 1.45
N MET A 618 -11.06 -4.81 2.48
CA MET A 618 -11.16 -4.24 3.82
C MET A 618 -9.78 -4.02 4.44
N PHE A 619 -8.86 -4.97 4.29
CA PHE A 619 -7.48 -4.82 4.75
C PHE A 619 -6.77 -3.62 4.10
N LEU A 620 -6.89 -3.48 2.77
CA LEU A 620 -6.35 -2.35 2.02
C LEU A 620 -6.97 -1.01 2.50
N ALA A 621 -8.28 -1.00 2.69
CA ALA A 621 -9.01 0.18 3.13
C ALA A 621 -8.63 0.59 4.55
N PHE A 622 -8.57 -0.33 5.52
CA PHE A 622 -8.13 -0.04 6.89
C PHE A 622 -6.70 0.49 6.94
N ARG A 623 -5.81 -0.09 6.12
CA ARG A 623 -4.42 0.38 6.00
C ARG A 623 -4.32 1.81 5.46
N SER A 624 -5.23 2.22 4.58
CA SER A 624 -5.25 3.59 4.05
C SER A 624 -5.51 4.66 5.13
N ARG A 625 -6.15 4.30 6.24
CA ARG A 625 -6.62 5.23 7.28
C ARG A 625 -5.96 5.07 8.66
N LYS A 626 -4.85 4.32 8.77
CA LYS A 626 -4.08 4.10 10.02
C LYS A 626 -4.91 3.54 11.20
N MET A 627 -5.92 2.72 10.92
CA MET A 627 -6.67 2.06 12.01
C MET A 627 -5.78 1.09 12.76
N ASN A 628 -5.86 1.09 14.10
CA ASN A 628 -5.09 0.19 14.93
C ASN A 628 -5.63 -1.24 14.81
N PHE A 629 -4.75 -2.25 14.90
CA PHE A 629 -5.15 -3.65 14.78
C PHE A 629 -6.19 -4.07 15.83
N GLY A 630 -6.13 -3.47 17.03
CA GLY A 630 -7.13 -3.66 18.08
C GLY A 630 -8.53 -3.17 17.69
N GLU A 631 -8.64 -2.03 17.00
CA GLU A 631 -9.91 -1.47 16.54
C GLU A 631 -10.54 -2.37 15.47
N VAL A 632 -9.73 -2.82 14.52
CA VAL A 632 -10.14 -3.76 13.46
C VAL A 632 -10.69 -5.06 14.08
N LYS A 633 -9.99 -5.62 15.08
CA LYS A 633 -10.44 -6.82 15.80
C LYS A 633 -11.79 -6.60 16.50
N GLN A 634 -11.99 -5.44 17.11
CA GLN A 634 -13.25 -5.12 17.78
C GLN A 634 -14.42 -5.02 16.79
N ILE A 635 -14.19 -4.41 15.62
CA ILE A 635 -15.20 -4.31 14.56
C ILE A 635 -15.59 -5.69 14.04
N TYR A 636 -14.63 -6.57 13.74
CA TYR A 636 -14.93 -7.95 13.33
C TYR A 636 -15.73 -8.72 14.38
N ARG A 637 -15.39 -8.53 15.67
CA ARG A 637 -16.13 -9.14 16.78
C ARG A 637 -17.59 -8.67 16.83
N GLU A 638 -17.83 -7.38 16.65
CA GLU A 638 -19.20 -6.83 16.64
C GLU A 638 -20.00 -7.27 15.40
N ILE A 639 -19.38 -7.33 14.22
CA ILE A 639 -20.01 -7.90 13.01
C ILE A 639 -20.43 -9.35 13.26
N PHE A 640 -19.54 -10.16 13.82
CA PHE A 640 -19.81 -11.57 14.08
C PHE A 640 -20.92 -11.76 15.13
N LYS A 641 -20.90 -10.95 16.20
CA LYS A 641 -21.98 -10.93 17.20
C LYS A 641 -23.32 -10.49 16.60
N TYR A 642 -23.31 -9.49 15.71
CA TYR A 642 -24.51 -9.04 15.01
C TYR A 642 -25.07 -10.13 14.08
N PHE A 643 -24.19 -10.87 13.40
CA PHE A 643 -24.57 -12.01 12.56
C PHE A 643 -25.24 -13.13 13.36
N ILE A 644 -24.68 -13.52 14.51
CA ILE A 644 -25.27 -14.56 15.36
C ILE A 644 -26.62 -14.11 15.94
N THR A 645 -26.74 -12.85 16.34
CA THR A 645 -27.97 -12.32 16.96
C THR A 645 -29.08 -12.04 15.95
N HIS A 646 -28.75 -11.71 14.69
CA HIS A 646 -29.72 -11.35 13.66
C HIS A 646 -29.41 -11.99 12.29
N PRO A 647 -29.33 -13.32 12.18
CA PRO A 647 -28.88 -14.00 10.95
C PRO A 647 -29.79 -13.68 9.75
N LEU A 648 -31.11 -13.63 9.96
CA LEU A 648 -32.08 -13.38 8.88
C LEU A 648 -31.91 -11.99 8.22
N LYS A 649 -31.40 -10.98 8.94
CA LYS A 649 -31.16 -9.64 8.38
C LYS A 649 -30.07 -9.63 7.31
N PHE A 650 -29.13 -10.58 7.38
CA PHE A 650 -28.07 -10.73 6.39
C PHE A 650 -28.58 -11.31 5.07
N PHE A 651 -29.67 -12.07 5.06
CA PHE A 651 -30.16 -12.74 3.84
C PHE A 651 -31.41 -12.07 3.27
N LEU A 652 -32.30 -11.59 4.14
CA LEU A 652 -33.63 -11.10 3.77
C LEU A 652 -33.80 -9.59 4.05
N PRO A 653 -34.59 -8.88 3.22
CA PRO A 653 -34.89 -7.46 3.41
C PRO A 653 -35.89 -7.21 4.55
N ILE A 654 -35.44 -7.42 5.79
CA ILE A 654 -36.18 -7.16 7.04
C ILE A 654 -35.87 -5.73 7.50
N ARG A 655 -36.90 -4.96 7.89
CA ARG A 655 -36.74 -3.57 8.36
C ARG A 655 -36.07 -3.53 9.74
N SER A 656 -35.14 -2.61 9.92
CA SER A 656 -34.40 -2.34 11.16
C SER A 656 -34.63 -0.91 11.61
N ASN A 657 -34.72 -0.67 12.92
CA ASN A 657 -34.80 0.71 13.47
C ASN A 657 -33.52 1.53 13.18
N LEU A 658 -32.43 0.88 12.78
CA LEU A 658 -31.17 1.50 12.37
C LEU A 658 -31.14 1.86 10.87
N ASP A 659 -32.16 1.48 10.10
CA ASP A 659 -32.13 1.61 8.64
C ASP A 659 -31.95 3.04 8.15
N LYS A 660 -32.66 4.00 8.75
CA LYS A 660 -32.53 5.42 8.42
C LYS A 660 -31.11 5.92 8.67
N LYS A 661 -30.56 5.62 9.85
CA LYS A 661 -29.21 6.05 10.22
C LYS A 661 -28.13 5.42 9.34
N SER A 662 -28.21 4.13 9.05
CA SER A 662 -27.23 3.48 8.17
C SER A 662 -27.33 3.97 6.72
N SER A 663 -28.51 4.39 6.26
CA SER A 663 -28.67 5.05 4.96
C SER A 663 -28.16 6.50 4.95
N ASP A 664 -28.41 7.28 6.00
CA ASP A 664 -27.91 8.65 6.15
C ASP A 664 -26.37 8.67 6.20
N LEU A 665 -25.75 7.66 6.84
CA LEU A 665 -24.30 7.49 6.88
C LEU A 665 -23.67 7.30 5.51
N VAL A 666 -24.31 6.52 4.64
CA VAL A 666 -23.82 6.30 3.26
C VAL A 666 -24.04 7.55 2.40
N GLN A 667 -25.11 8.31 2.62
CA GLN A 667 -25.40 9.52 1.85
C GLN A 667 -24.50 10.70 2.25
N ASN A 668 -24.27 10.92 3.55
CA ASN A 668 -23.44 12.03 4.05
C ASN A 668 -21.94 11.82 3.76
N THR A 669 -21.51 10.58 3.57
CA THR A 669 -20.14 10.23 3.17
C THR A 669 -19.93 10.30 1.65
N MET A 670 -20.95 10.59 0.83
CA MET A 670 -20.75 10.83 -0.60
C MET A 670 -20.05 12.18 -0.79
N PRO A 671 -18.98 12.29 -1.61
CA PRO A 671 -18.61 13.61 -2.08
C PRO A 671 -19.82 14.18 -2.81
N THR A 672 -20.27 15.36 -2.39
CA THR A 672 -21.25 16.14 -3.14
C THR A 672 -20.75 16.21 -4.57
N LYS A 673 -21.56 15.74 -5.53
CA LYS A 673 -21.30 16.06 -6.93
C LYS A 673 -21.14 17.57 -6.96
N SER A 674 -19.97 18.05 -7.34
CA SER A 674 -19.82 19.46 -7.67
C SER A 674 -20.88 19.73 -8.74
N GLU A 675 -21.79 20.64 -8.45
CA GLU A 675 -22.87 21.04 -9.37
C GLU A 675 -22.33 21.75 -10.63
N ASP A 676 -21.03 21.85 -10.80
CA ASP A 676 -20.38 22.33 -12.01
C ASP A 676 -19.54 21.22 -12.66
N HIS A 677 -20.10 20.58 -13.71
CA HIS A 677 -19.49 20.34 -15.05
C HIS A 677 -20.06 19.16 -15.85
#